data_AF-C3ZED0-F1
#
_entry.id   AF-C3ZED0-F1
#
_cell.length_a   1.000
_cell.length_b   1.000
_cell.length_c   1.000
_cell.angle_alpha   90.00
_cell.angle_beta   90.00
_cell.angle_gamma   90.00
#
_symmetry.space_group_name_H-M   'P 1'
#
loop_
_entity.id
_entity.type
_entity.pdbx_description
1 polymer ?
#
loop_
_entity_poly.entity_id
_entity_poly.type
_entity_poly.pdbx_seq_one_letter_code
_entity_poly.pdbx_strand_id
1 'polypeptide(L)'
;MASAQPAGEEKPSPANFADCCRLCNVNLRANGVGQLEGFQKIFDQPKPKKPGKKGEEPPTPKPPFHERLSAVGVVLVRREADGASERICKQCIRDLVKIENALPILTRFQKNDDRALVPTSTTTNASPTPTQLSAVPESHAVLQTTPEADGIEKEMVPTATQTPTKLSTIAESRAAPLPKTPETSGIEKRLREPTPTKTPRAVKKLCSTASERELKKPPTRTSTTQVMVTYQSRLERPDIITCEDSLQGIVENLARGRLKTAARLMMTCDSLSEELKSHMLHIINRECKNLTAANSDSILYKSTSHHLQQFSLQSLHSDLQKLAPFALSVLDTITENSTHHSTASAAVALRGRNSKLSAFAYFINCVLQAGGAKTAVYRRLSKMGLTTTQSNARLKQEEIAKSCGEGLFALKKAIEDHHANKSKANRPLPMTMSCPITDEDIEDLEVGFLDISLDEAAPHPMDDEAAPHPMDDEAAPHPMDDEAAPHPMDDGAAPHPMDDEAAPHPMDDGAAPHPMDDGAAPHPMDDEAAPHPMDDGAAPHPMDDGAAPHPMDDGAAPHPMDDGATSDPQPLQAPSPPPPKFTLGFDNLDFNVQTHHQSQTKKNYQIHWTNHIAVQDRVSADHLPDDQPIKPLPLYDISDSLPTPDTWAALRGDFVVLGCQYLTRYVTAFRPFASVVINHIPHQYSDIMSQPSTEFPLGLLFKNETQSGDLVDILQHMQKEYVPRTPDGELLPIFVGGDRLSEGCSRNMQWSFGEGECREDRLGGLIFFFLDWHAIRNLHGIHQKVFLKEASSRDHGTFYANLNKIQNSNAKKGPHSAYNAYKEAVHKDTAATFIAASLEHFGMDSPEDVPENLVPSHVREGTQEEKRRWLQDHVTQIVDKYVITTESGILRDLHDGVARESRPRPRERERHSCREPGCPKTFVYVRAWLKHERNVHGLDFGESSQQEESTAKPSPPARDHKKEHTEARLSFGLFLEDMQDAVREGDGERLMRLYKIALLYYYAYGHTQYAYSTLLLTVQLNALLTPEKAHRLTWNRFFNSKGGKGKNMPLDLHVEHDNNYIKSFLKGLGPNLTERSAARISKSLGCLKGMLHRTDEELGVACPSGYHHKGKFTQDIHSLVAVIREADLLTFTAGRSFNAFPAFDRNLFAGIKYDKMWDWIKDRLKLWNQKY
;
A
#
# COMPACT_ATOMS: atom_id res chain seq x y z
N MET A 1 -15.31 67.59 -49.37
CA MET A 1 -13.94 67.22 -49.78
C MET A 1 -13.47 66.14 -48.82
N ALA A 2 -12.89 65.01 -49.24
CA ALA A 2 -12.77 64.49 -50.60
C ALA A 2 -12.78 62.95 -50.59
N SER A 3 -13.21 62.35 -51.70
CA SER A 3 -13.29 60.91 -51.92
C SER A 3 -11.91 60.28 -52.19
N ALA A 4 -11.71 59.02 -51.78
CA ALA A 4 -10.90 58.05 -52.51
C ALA A 4 -11.22 56.61 -52.04
N GLN A 5 -11.08 55.63 -52.95
CA GLN A 5 -11.14 54.19 -52.68
C GLN A 5 -9.72 53.57 -52.89
N PRO A 6 -9.47 52.27 -52.61
CA PRO A 6 -8.14 51.78 -52.25
C PRO A 6 -7.20 51.45 -53.43
N ALA A 7 -5.92 51.23 -53.11
CA ALA A 7 -4.92 50.73 -54.05
C ALA A 7 -3.96 49.71 -53.40
N GLY A 8 -3.91 48.50 -53.97
CA GLY A 8 -2.73 47.62 -54.06
C GLY A 8 -2.09 47.06 -52.78
N GLU A 9 -2.32 45.77 -52.49
CA GLU A 9 -1.31 44.96 -51.81
C GLU A 9 -0.15 44.63 -52.77
N GLU A 10 1.08 45.02 -52.44
CA GLU A 10 2.26 44.51 -53.13
C GLU A 10 2.65 43.12 -52.59
N LYS A 11 2.85 42.15 -53.49
CA LYS A 11 3.31 40.81 -53.11
C LYS A 11 4.79 40.85 -52.69
N PRO A 12 5.19 40.18 -51.59
CA PRO A 12 6.60 40.02 -51.27
C PRO A 12 7.31 39.19 -52.35
N SER A 13 8.55 39.58 -52.68
CA SER A 13 9.35 38.93 -53.72
C SER A 13 9.83 37.52 -53.30
N PRO A 14 10.07 36.60 -54.26
CA PRO A 14 10.50 35.25 -53.93
C PRO A 14 11.90 35.23 -53.29
N ALA A 15 11.99 34.64 -52.10
CA ALA A 15 13.25 34.51 -51.37
C ALA A 15 14.29 33.72 -52.17
N ASN A 16 15.50 34.26 -52.32
CA ASN A 16 16.56 33.65 -53.11
C ASN A 16 17.14 32.40 -52.40
N PHE A 17 16.70 31.22 -52.81
CA PHE A 17 17.03 29.92 -52.20
C PHE A 17 18.53 29.64 -52.07
N ALA A 18 19.39 30.27 -52.89
CA ALA A 18 20.84 30.14 -52.82
C ALA A 18 21.42 30.54 -51.45
N ASP A 19 20.80 31.47 -50.72
CA ASP A 19 21.29 32.02 -49.45
C ASP A 19 20.78 31.28 -48.20
N CYS A 20 20.06 30.17 -48.35
CA CYS A 20 19.60 29.32 -47.24
C CYS A 20 20.51 28.09 -47.01
N CYS A 21 20.41 27.45 -45.84
CA CYS A 21 21.14 26.21 -45.54
C CYS A 21 20.50 24.99 -46.22
N ARG A 22 21.23 24.25 -47.05
CA ARG A 22 20.70 23.11 -47.84
C ARG A 22 20.10 21.97 -47.02
N LEU A 23 20.43 21.84 -45.73
CA LEU A 23 19.93 20.76 -44.85
C LEU A 23 18.80 21.17 -43.89
N CYS A 24 18.70 22.45 -43.51
CA CYS A 24 17.69 22.92 -42.54
C CYS A 24 16.89 24.15 -43.00
N ASN A 25 17.13 24.62 -44.23
CA ASN A 25 16.52 25.77 -44.89
C ASN A 25 16.58 27.13 -44.15
N VAL A 26 17.39 27.23 -43.09
CA VAL A 26 17.64 28.49 -42.37
C VAL A 26 18.42 29.47 -43.25
N ASN A 27 17.94 30.71 -43.37
CA ASN A 27 18.61 31.80 -44.08
C ASN A 27 19.97 32.14 -43.45
N LEU A 28 21.00 32.35 -44.28
CA LEU A 28 22.39 32.59 -43.87
C LEU A 28 22.79 34.08 -43.90
N ARG A 29 21.89 34.99 -44.30
CA ARG A 29 22.11 36.44 -44.17
C ARG A 29 21.72 36.92 -42.78
N ALA A 30 22.65 37.57 -42.08
CA ALA A 30 22.32 38.36 -40.90
C ALA A 30 21.80 39.75 -41.33
N ASN A 31 20.66 40.15 -40.76
CA ASN A 31 20.10 41.51 -40.80
C ASN A 31 20.10 42.20 -42.20
N GLY A 32 19.58 41.51 -43.21
CA GLY A 32 19.17 42.07 -44.51
C GLY A 32 20.30 42.39 -45.50
N VAL A 33 21.32 43.14 -45.09
CA VAL A 33 22.31 43.77 -45.99
C VAL A 33 23.77 43.35 -45.71
N GLY A 34 24.02 42.53 -44.68
CA GLY A 34 25.36 42.06 -44.30
C GLY A 34 25.96 40.98 -45.21
N GLN A 35 27.29 40.82 -45.16
CA GLN A 35 28.00 39.73 -45.85
C GLN A 35 27.61 38.35 -45.31
N LEU A 36 27.72 37.34 -46.17
CA LEU A 36 27.46 35.93 -45.82
C LEU A 36 28.63 35.36 -45.01
N GLU A 37 28.44 35.15 -43.71
CA GLU A 37 29.39 34.47 -42.84
C GLU A 37 28.89 33.11 -42.33
N GLY A 38 29.81 32.30 -41.80
CA GLY A 38 29.44 31.17 -40.94
C GLY A 38 28.86 29.92 -41.63
N PHE A 39 28.98 29.82 -42.95
CA PHE A 39 28.65 28.62 -43.73
C PHE A 39 29.90 27.89 -44.24
N GLN A 40 29.74 26.65 -44.65
CA GLN A 40 30.69 25.93 -45.52
C GLN A 40 29.96 25.51 -46.80
N LYS A 41 30.68 25.47 -47.92
CA LYS A 41 30.14 24.90 -49.16
C LYS A 41 30.18 23.37 -49.15
N ILE A 42 29.27 22.75 -49.88
CA ILE A 42 29.05 21.30 -49.95
C ILE A 42 30.09 20.57 -50.81
N PHE A 43 30.47 21.19 -51.94
CA PHE A 43 31.29 20.58 -52.99
C PHE A 43 32.76 21.05 -52.98
N ASP A 44 33.06 22.23 -52.45
CA ASP A 44 34.44 22.73 -52.31
C ASP A 44 35.24 21.90 -51.27
N GLN A 45 36.51 21.60 -51.55
CA GLN A 45 37.41 20.99 -50.57
C GLN A 45 37.77 21.97 -49.42
N PRO A 46 37.85 21.50 -48.17
CA PRO A 46 38.26 22.34 -47.04
C PRO A 46 39.75 22.71 -47.14
N LYS A 47 40.06 24.02 -47.09
CA LYS A 47 41.45 24.51 -47.12
C LYS A 47 42.27 23.88 -45.98
N PRO A 48 43.52 23.43 -46.23
CA PRO A 48 44.37 22.87 -45.19
C PRO A 48 44.69 23.91 -44.12
N LYS A 49 44.73 23.48 -42.84
CA LYS A 49 45.21 24.33 -41.74
C LYS A 49 46.72 24.52 -41.86
N LYS A 50 47.23 25.72 -41.53
CA LYS A 50 48.67 25.93 -41.33
C LYS A 50 49.17 25.05 -40.18
N PRO A 51 50.38 24.45 -40.27
CA PRO A 51 50.94 23.61 -39.21
C PRO A 51 51.23 24.43 -37.94
N GLY A 52 50.99 23.84 -36.77
CA GLY A 52 51.16 24.48 -35.46
C GLY A 52 52.32 23.88 -34.68
N LYS A 53 53.45 24.60 -34.61
CA LYS A 53 54.73 24.17 -34.01
C LYS A 53 55.41 23.00 -34.75
N LYS A 54 56.70 22.77 -34.45
CA LYS A 54 57.53 21.75 -35.09
C LYS A 54 57.36 20.41 -34.36
N GLY A 55 57.04 19.33 -35.08
CA GLY A 55 57.08 17.96 -34.57
C GLY A 55 55.99 17.04 -35.11
N GLU A 56 54.83 17.57 -35.49
CA GLU A 56 53.71 16.78 -36.03
C GLU A 56 53.75 16.67 -37.56
N GLU A 57 53.36 15.50 -38.09
CA GLU A 57 53.13 15.31 -39.53
C GLU A 57 51.93 16.15 -40.01
N PRO A 58 51.92 16.61 -41.29
CA PRO A 58 50.81 17.36 -41.83
C PRO A 58 49.54 16.49 -41.88
N PRO A 59 48.42 16.91 -41.26
CA PRO A 59 47.20 16.11 -41.24
C PRO A 59 46.63 15.95 -42.65
N THR A 60 46.19 14.73 -42.98
CA THR A 60 45.64 14.40 -44.29
C THR A 60 44.44 15.29 -44.66
N PRO A 61 44.33 15.74 -45.93
CA PRO A 61 43.26 16.62 -46.36
C PRO A 61 41.91 15.89 -46.22
N LYS A 62 40.95 16.51 -45.51
CA LYS A 62 39.64 15.91 -45.32
C LYS A 62 38.82 15.99 -46.61
N PRO A 63 38.09 14.91 -46.99
CA PRO A 63 37.24 14.93 -48.18
C PRO A 63 36.14 16.00 -48.10
N PRO A 64 35.65 16.49 -49.25
CA PRO A 64 34.57 17.47 -49.33
C PRO A 64 33.28 16.96 -48.69
N PHE A 65 32.38 17.88 -48.34
CA PHE A 65 31.28 17.58 -47.40
C PHE A 65 30.24 16.62 -47.97
N HIS A 66 30.03 16.60 -49.30
CA HIS A 66 29.12 15.66 -49.96
C HIS A 66 29.59 14.19 -49.96
N GLU A 67 30.90 13.93 -50.08
CA GLU A 67 31.46 12.57 -49.97
C GLU A 67 31.26 12.01 -48.55
N ARG A 68 31.50 12.86 -47.54
CA ARG A 68 31.29 12.53 -46.12
C ARG A 68 29.82 12.26 -45.79
N LEU A 69 28.89 12.98 -46.42
CA LEU A 69 27.46 12.69 -46.35
C LEU A 69 27.09 11.37 -47.04
N SER A 70 27.72 11.06 -48.18
CA SER A 70 27.50 9.81 -48.91
C SER A 70 27.94 8.58 -48.08
N ALA A 71 29.02 8.71 -47.29
CA ALA A 71 29.47 7.67 -46.36
C ALA A 71 28.49 7.38 -45.20
N VAL A 72 27.53 8.28 -44.93
CA VAL A 72 26.38 8.05 -44.02
C VAL A 72 25.04 7.90 -44.77
N GLY A 73 25.09 7.52 -46.05
CA GLY A 73 23.91 7.21 -46.87
C GLY A 73 23.17 8.41 -47.46
N VAL A 74 23.71 9.63 -47.36
CA VAL A 74 23.07 10.87 -47.84
C VAL A 74 23.78 11.39 -49.09
N VAL A 75 23.33 10.95 -50.27
CA VAL A 75 23.89 11.41 -51.54
C VAL A 75 23.38 12.81 -51.88
N LEU A 76 24.28 13.79 -52.02
CA LEU A 76 23.96 15.12 -52.53
C LEU A 76 24.52 15.31 -53.94
N VAL A 77 23.63 15.56 -54.90
CA VAL A 77 23.97 15.82 -56.31
C VAL A 77 23.95 17.34 -56.58
N ARG A 78 24.93 17.85 -57.32
CA ARG A 78 24.95 19.24 -57.80
C ARG A 78 23.85 19.43 -58.85
N ARG A 79 23.05 20.49 -58.73
CA ARG A 79 22.03 20.87 -59.72
C ARG A 79 22.12 22.37 -59.99
N GLU A 80 22.48 22.72 -61.21
CA GLU A 80 22.80 24.12 -61.58
C GLU A 80 21.56 24.89 -62.06
N ALA A 81 20.47 24.20 -62.41
CA ALA A 81 19.21 24.80 -62.87
C ALA A 81 18.22 25.18 -61.75
N ASP A 82 18.29 24.51 -60.58
CA ASP A 82 17.20 24.50 -59.58
C ASP A 82 17.25 25.65 -58.55
N GLY A 83 18.16 26.62 -58.68
CA GLY A 83 18.39 27.67 -57.66
C GLY A 83 18.87 27.14 -56.28
N ALA A 84 19.37 25.90 -56.27
CA ALA A 84 19.71 25.16 -55.06
C ALA A 84 20.95 25.71 -54.33
N SER A 85 20.82 25.97 -53.01
CA SER A 85 21.96 26.36 -52.19
C SER A 85 23.05 25.28 -52.12
N GLU A 86 24.28 25.68 -52.39
CA GLU A 86 25.49 24.88 -52.14
C GLU A 86 26.03 25.02 -50.70
N ARG A 87 25.29 25.65 -49.77
CA ARG A 87 25.79 26.11 -48.46
C ARG A 87 25.15 25.35 -47.30
N ILE A 88 25.94 25.02 -46.28
CA ILE A 88 25.49 24.41 -45.02
C ILE A 88 25.98 25.25 -43.83
N CYS A 89 25.13 25.44 -42.82
CA CYS A 89 25.44 26.21 -41.63
C CYS A 89 26.35 25.46 -40.63
N LYS A 90 27.12 26.20 -39.83
CA LYS A 90 27.95 25.69 -38.72
C LYS A 90 27.23 24.67 -37.81
N GLN A 91 25.92 24.81 -37.58
CA GLN A 91 25.19 23.86 -36.72
C GLN A 91 25.06 22.47 -37.34
N CYS A 92 24.60 22.37 -38.60
CA CYS A 92 24.46 21.09 -39.29
C CYS A 92 25.82 20.39 -39.45
N ILE A 93 26.90 21.16 -39.64
CA ILE A 93 28.29 20.64 -39.68
C ILE A 93 28.68 20.02 -38.33
N ARG A 94 28.39 20.69 -37.20
CA ARG A 94 28.66 20.16 -35.86
C ARG A 94 27.86 18.90 -35.55
N ASP A 95 26.62 18.81 -36.02
CA ASP A 95 25.78 17.64 -35.79
C ASP A 95 26.13 16.46 -36.71
N LEU A 96 26.65 16.71 -37.92
CA LEU A 96 27.14 15.63 -38.79
C LEU A 96 28.40 14.94 -38.22
N VAL A 97 29.35 15.72 -37.67
CA VAL A 97 30.56 15.16 -37.04
C VAL A 97 30.24 14.23 -35.86
N LYS A 98 29.12 14.46 -35.15
CA LYS A 98 28.63 13.55 -34.11
C LYS A 98 28.12 12.22 -34.67
N ILE A 99 27.54 12.23 -35.87
CA ILE A 99 27.04 11.04 -36.56
C ILE A 99 28.22 10.24 -37.13
N GLU A 100 29.18 10.90 -37.78
CA GLU A 100 30.44 10.29 -38.25
C GLU A 100 31.17 9.55 -37.12
N ASN A 101 31.33 10.19 -35.96
CA ASN A 101 32.01 9.59 -34.81
C ASN A 101 31.23 8.42 -34.17
N ALA A 102 29.92 8.33 -34.39
CA ALA A 102 29.08 7.25 -33.84
C ALA A 102 28.97 6.03 -34.78
N LEU A 103 29.22 6.22 -36.08
CA LEU A 103 29.02 5.17 -37.10
C LEU A 103 29.85 3.90 -36.84
N PRO A 104 31.17 3.95 -36.49
CA PRO A 104 31.96 2.73 -36.28
C PRO A 104 31.48 1.87 -35.09
N ILE A 105 30.89 2.52 -34.07
CA ILE A 105 30.31 1.83 -32.91
C ILE A 105 29.06 1.06 -33.37
N LEU A 106 28.22 1.68 -34.18
CA LEU A 106 27.02 1.07 -34.76
C LEU A 106 27.36 -0.15 -35.64
N THR A 107 28.36 -0.02 -36.53
CA THR A 107 28.83 -1.14 -37.36
C THR A 107 29.43 -2.28 -36.54
N ARG A 108 30.05 -1.98 -35.38
CA ARG A 108 30.58 -3.00 -34.47
C ARG A 108 29.46 -3.75 -33.72
N PHE A 109 28.36 -3.09 -33.38
CA PHE A 109 27.19 -3.74 -32.79
C PHE A 109 26.51 -4.70 -33.79
N GLN A 110 26.26 -4.25 -35.03
CA GLN A 110 25.59 -5.08 -36.04
C GLN A 110 26.34 -6.41 -36.31
N LYS A 111 27.67 -6.37 -36.34
CA LYS A 111 28.51 -7.57 -36.50
C LYS A 111 28.50 -8.55 -35.32
N ASN A 112 27.97 -8.15 -34.17
CA ASN A 112 27.77 -9.05 -33.03
C ASN A 112 26.39 -9.73 -33.09
N ASP A 113 25.33 -9.01 -33.48
CA ASP A 113 23.98 -9.55 -33.61
C ASP A 113 23.91 -10.70 -34.63
N ASP A 114 24.59 -10.57 -35.78
CA ASP A 114 24.67 -11.59 -36.84
C ASP A 114 25.26 -12.93 -36.34
N ARG A 115 25.97 -12.93 -35.20
CA ARG A 115 26.62 -14.12 -34.62
C ARG A 115 25.74 -14.88 -33.62
N ALA A 116 24.56 -14.34 -33.27
CA ALA A 116 23.65 -14.91 -32.28
C ALA A 116 22.49 -15.74 -32.89
N LEU A 117 22.39 -15.83 -34.22
CA LEU A 117 21.26 -16.43 -34.92
C LEU A 117 21.61 -17.74 -35.66
N VAL A 118 21.95 -18.77 -34.89
CA VAL A 118 21.97 -20.18 -35.36
C VAL A 118 21.12 -21.02 -34.41
N PRO A 119 19.91 -21.46 -34.80
CA PRO A 119 19.01 -22.18 -33.91
C PRO A 119 19.35 -23.67 -33.82
N THR A 120 19.54 -24.19 -32.60
CA THR A 120 19.41 -25.62 -32.31
C THR A 120 17.94 -26.02 -32.39
N SER A 121 17.67 -27.18 -33.00
CA SER A 121 16.32 -27.75 -33.09
C SER A 121 16.16 -28.89 -32.09
N THR A 122 14.97 -28.97 -31.48
CA THR A 122 14.61 -30.06 -30.54
C THR A 122 13.22 -30.58 -30.88
N THR A 123 13.04 -31.89 -30.76
CA THR A 123 11.95 -32.65 -31.39
C THR A 123 10.66 -32.66 -30.58
N THR A 124 9.51 -32.57 -31.24
CA THR A 124 8.19 -32.88 -30.65
C THR A 124 7.84 -34.36 -30.83
N ASN A 125 7.42 -35.02 -29.75
CA ASN A 125 6.88 -36.38 -29.78
C ASN A 125 5.35 -36.37 -29.89
N ALA A 126 4.80 -37.37 -30.58
CA ALA A 126 3.37 -37.69 -30.62
C ALA A 126 3.18 -39.22 -30.51
N SER A 127 2.10 -39.66 -29.87
CA SER A 127 1.89 -41.08 -29.49
C SER A 127 1.56 -42.00 -30.68
N PRO A 128 1.90 -43.30 -30.61
CA PRO A 128 1.81 -44.22 -31.75
C PRO A 128 0.44 -44.89 -31.93
N THR A 129 0.21 -45.42 -33.13
CA THR A 129 -0.78 -46.48 -33.43
C THR A 129 -0.03 -47.74 -33.92
N PRO A 130 -0.62 -48.96 -33.81
CA PRO A 130 0.18 -50.19 -33.74
C PRO A 130 0.34 -50.96 -35.07
N THR A 131 1.16 -52.01 -34.97
CA THR A 131 1.13 -53.32 -35.68
C THR A 131 2.16 -53.59 -36.80
N GLN A 132 2.89 -54.70 -36.58
CA GLN A 132 3.57 -55.61 -37.53
C GLN A 132 5.08 -55.50 -37.79
N LEU A 133 5.76 -56.63 -37.46
CA LEU A 133 6.89 -57.33 -38.13
C LEU A 133 8.18 -56.54 -38.50
N SER A 134 9.41 -57.08 -38.38
CA SER A 134 9.87 -58.45 -38.04
C SER A 134 11.38 -58.49 -37.69
N ALA A 135 11.80 -59.55 -36.97
CA ALA A 135 13.17 -60.01 -36.73
C ALA A 135 14.10 -59.12 -35.84
N VAL A 136 14.87 -59.56 -34.83
CA VAL A 136 15.56 -60.85 -34.48
C VAL A 136 16.90 -61.03 -35.22
N PRO A 137 18.06 -61.41 -34.60
CA PRO A 137 18.35 -61.73 -33.18
C PRO A 137 19.62 -61.05 -32.56
N GLU A 138 19.95 -61.47 -31.31
CA GLU A 138 21.33 -61.71 -30.78
C GLU A 138 22.32 -60.54 -30.50
N SER A 139 23.26 -60.59 -29.54
CA SER A 139 23.61 -61.64 -28.52
C SER A 139 24.31 -61.07 -27.25
N HIS A 140 24.49 -61.96 -26.26
CA HIS A 140 25.48 -62.03 -25.15
C HIS A 140 26.86 -61.35 -25.40
N ALA A 141 27.75 -61.04 -24.41
CA ALA A 141 27.98 -61.56 -23.04
C ALA A 141 28.84 -60.54 -22.20
N VAL A 142 28.80 -60.39 -20.85
CA VAL A 142 29.29 -61.22 -19.69
C VAL A 142 30.80 -61.04 -19.31
N LEU A 143 31.14 -60.96 -17.99
CA LEU A 143 32.48 -60.96 -17.31
C LEU A 143 33.39 -59.69 -17.49
N GLN A 144 34.42 -59.38 -16.66
CA GLN A 144 34.65 -59.44 -15.18
C GLN A 144 35.90 -58.58 -14.76
N THR A 145 35.93 -58.03 -13.53
CA THR A 145 37.10 -57.75 -12.62
C THR A 145 38.53 -57.34 -13.10
N THR A 146 38.99 -56.11 -12.73
CA THR A 146 40.27 -55.68 -12.01
C THR A 146 41.69 -56.21 -12.39
N PRO A 147 42.86 -55.69 -11.88
CA PRO A 147 43.30 -54.41 -11.24
C PRO A 147 44.68 -53.86 -11.79
N GLU A 148 45.40 -52.98 -11.03
CA GLU A 148 46.88 -52.70 -11.03
C GLU A 148 47.53 -51.93 -12.23
N ALA A 149 48.68 -51.21 -12.17
CA ALA A 149 49.55 -50.63 -11.10
C ALA A 149 50.57 -49.56 -11.68
N ASP A 150 51.60 -49.16 -10.90
CA ASP A 150 52.88 -48.43 -11.21
C ASP A 150 52.97 -46.88 -11.32
N GLY A 151 54.22 -46.35 -11.23
CA GLY A 151 54.59 -44.91 -11.07
C GLY A 151 56.08 -44.58 -11.37
N ILE A 152 56.74 -43.67 -10.59
CA ILE A 152 58.17 -43.17 -10.64
C ILE A 152 58.43 -41.98 -11.61
N GLU A 153 59.19 -40.88 -11.33
CA GLU A 153 59.78 -40.25 -10.11
C GLU A 153 60.25 -38.76 -10.31
N LYS A 154 60.65 -38.09 -9.21
CA LYS A 154 61.66 -36.99 -8.99
C LYS A 154 61.88 -35.81 -9.97
N GLU A 155 61.88 -34.56 -9.43
CA GLU A 155 63.13 -33.78 -9.21
C GLU A 155 63.05 -32.59 -8.19
N MET A 156 63.90 -32.65 -7.15
CA MET A 156 64.68 -31.63 -6.39
C MET A 156 64.16 -30.28 -5.79
N VAL A 157 64.84 -29.89 -4.69
CA VAL A 157 64.58 -28.90 -3.58
C VAL A 157 65.95 -28.65 -2.86
N PRO A 158 66.28 -27.58 -2.05
CA PRO A 158 65.50 -26.55 -1.32
C PRO A 158 65.88 -25.09 -1.76
N THR A 159 65.99 -23.95 -1.02
CA THR A 159 66.08 -23.48 0.42
C THR A 159 65.79 -21.95 0.45
N ALA A 160 65.72 -21.11 1.50
CA ALA A 160 65.87 -21.09 2.98
C ALA A 160 64.98 -19.90 3.53
N THR A 161 64.40 -19.82 4.73
CA THR A 161 64.87 -19.83 6.15
C THR A 161 65.55 -18.53 6.67
N GLN A 162 64.87 -17.72 7.51
CA GLN A 162 65.29 -17.24 8.86
C GLN A 162 64.48 -16.03 9.44
N THR A 163 64.11 -16.14 10.72
CA THR A 163 63.76 -15.06 11.70
C THR A 163 64.95 -14.93 12.71
N PRO A 164 64.98 -14.11 13.82
CA PRO A 164 63.94 -13.29 14.51
C PRO A 164 64.42 -11.95 15.19
N THR A 165 63.62 -11.43 16.17
CA THR A 165 64.00 -10.75 17.46
C THR A 165 64.08 -9.20 17.68
N LYS A 166 63.10 -8.68 18.46
CA LYS A 166 63.12 -7.72 19.64
C LYS A 166 63.73 -6.28 19.62
N LEU A 167 62.93 -5.32 20.17
CA LEU A 167 63.14 -4.18 21.14
C LEU A 167 64.49 -3.36 21.12
N SER A 168 64.59 -2.03 21.39
CA SER A 168 63.88 -1.15 22.38
C SER A 168 64.11 0.39 22.22
N THR A 169 63.13 1.21 22.63
CA THR A 169 63.18 2.56 23.33
C THR A 169 63.99 3.81 22.86
N ILE A 170 63.28 4.97 22.78
CA ILE A 170 63.63 6.34 23.29
C ILE A 170 64.78 7.11 22.57
N ALA A 171 64.71 8.41 22.19
CA ALA A 171 63.68 9.48 22.22
C ALA A 171 63.89 10.58 21.13
N GLU A 172 62.87 11.45 20.96
CA GLU A 172 62.80 12.83 20.42
C GLU A 172 63.99 13.43 19.62
N SER A 173 63.82 14.09 18.46
CA SER A 173 63.02 15.34 18.33
C SER A 173 62.75 15.83 16.88
N ARG A 174 61.63 16.56 16.69
CA ARG A 174 61.29 17.55 15.61
C ARG A 174 61.73 17.27 14.15
N ALA A 175 60.86 16.62 13.36
CA ALA A 175 60.70 16.88 11.91
C ALA A 175 59.32 16.43 11.39
N ALA A 176 58.85 17.05 10.29
CA ALA A 176 57.77 16.65 9.38
C ALA A 176 56.38 16.20 9.93
N PRO A 177 55.27 16.90 9.60
CA PRO A 177 53.91 16.38 9.82
C PRO A 177 53.59 15.16 8.95
N LEU A 178 52.71 14.28 9.45
CA LEU A 178 52.18 13.12 8.73
C LEU A 178 51.44 13.51 7.45
N PRO A 179 51.51 12.71 6.37
CA PRO A 179 50.64 12.87 5.21
C PRO A 179 49.18 12.62 5.60
N LYS A 180 48.26 13.32 4.94
CA LYS A 180 46.82 13.26 5.22
C LYS A 180 46.25 11.87 4.94
N THR A 181 45.20 11.52 5.68
CA THR A 181 44.21 10.51 5.28
C THR A 181 43.84 10.66 3.80
N PRO A 182 43.74 9.58 3.00
CA PRO A 182 43.26 9.67 1.63
C PRO A 182 41.92 10.37 1.57
N GLU A 183 41.82 11.37 0.69
CA GLU A 183 40.58 12.08 0.43
C GLU A 183 39.53 11.12 -0.13
N THR A 184 38.26 11.40 0.18
CA THR A 184 37.06 10.72 -0.31
C THR A 184 37.25 10.02 -1.66
N SER A 185 37.30 8.68 -1.65
CA SER A 185 37.13 7.91 -2.87
C SER A 185 35.82 8.37 -3.54
N GLY A 186 35.94 8.92 -4.74
CA GLY A 186 34.86 9.67 -5.34
C GLY A 186 33.61 8.81 -5.47
N ILE A 187 32.45 9.36 -5.09
CA ILE A 187 31.14 8.78 -5.35
C ILE A 187 31.13 8.29 -6.80
N GLU A 188 31.04 6.98 -7.00
CA GLU A 188 30.71 6.45 -8.31
C GLU A 188 29.35 7.05 -8.67
N LYS A 189 29.38 7.97 -9.63
CA LYS A 189 28.16 8.55 -10.20
C LYS A 189 27.43 7.40 -10.86
N ARG A 190 26.49 6.78 -10.11
CA ARG A 190 25.60 5.70 -10.54
C ARG A 190 25.30 5.92 -12.01
N LEU A 191 25.90 5.09 -12.86
CA LEU A 191 25.97 5.37 -14.29
C LEU A 191 24.53 5.49 -14.78
N ARG A 192 24.14 6.74 -15.04
CA ARG A 192 22.77 7.08 -15.44
C ARG A 192 22.45 6.21 -16.64
N GLU A 193 21.47 5.31 -16.48
CA GLU A 193 21.02 4.42 -17.55
C GLU A 193 21.02 5.18 -18.87
N PRO A 194 21.74 4.69 -19.90
CA PRO A 194 22.05 5.48 -21.08
C PRO A 194 20.75 6.03 -21.66
N THR A 195 20.61 7.36 -21.59
CA THR A 195 19.34 8.06 -21.82
C THR A 195 18.68 7.50 -23.07
N PRO A 196 17.47 6.90 -22.97
CA PRO A 196 17.02 5.87 -23.90
C PRO A 196 17.22 6.33 -25.33
N THR A 197 18.11 5.60 -26.01
CA THR A 197 18.66 5.97 -27.31
C THR A 197 17.52 6.35 -28.25
N LYS A 198 17.67 7.46 -29.00
CA LYS A 198 16.64 8.02 -29.88
C LYS A 198 15.86 6.89 -30.54
N THR A 199 14.54 6.83 -30.27
CA THR A 199 13.65 5.75 -30.72
C THR A 199 13.98 5.38 -32.16
N PRO A 200 14.29 4.10 -32.47
CA PRO A 200 14.77 3.73 -33.79
C PRO A 200 13.84 4.27 -34.88
N ARG A 201 14.36 5.15 -35.73
CA ARG A 201 13.58 5.72 -36.85
C ARG A 201 13.52 4.77 -38.06
N ALA A 202 14.09 3.58 -37.90
CA ALA A 202 13.71 2.39 -38.64
C ALA A 202 12.47 1.78 -37.96
N VAL A 203 11.34 1.81 -38.65
CA VAL A 203 10.21 0.94 -38.32
C VAL A 203 10.70 -0.49 -38.52
N LYS A 204 10.92 -1.25 -37.43
CA LYS A 204 10.81 -2.72 -37.52
C LYS A 204 9.39 -2.96 -38.06
N LYS A 205 9.26 -3.59 -39.24
CA LYS A 205 7.94 -3.96 -39.78
C LYS A 205 7.20 -4.74 -38.69
N LEU A 206 6.14 -4.15 -38.13
CA LEU A 206 5.14 -4.86 -37.33
C LEU A 206 4.23 -5.61 -38.31
N CYS A 207 4.87 -6.61 -38.90
CA CYS A 207 4.41 -7.54 -39.90
C CYS A 207 5.59 -8.53 -40.01
N SER A 208 5.50 -9.62 -39.24
CA SER A 208 6.49 -10.71 -39.24
C SER A 208 6.78 -11.10 -40.68
N THR A 209 8.07 -11.17 -41.06
CA THR A 209 8.53 -10.84 -42.41
C THR A 209 7.57 -11.28 -43.50
N ALA A 210 6.76 -10.32 -43.96
CA ALA A 210 6.21 -10.34 -45.29
C ALA A 210 7.39 -10.31 -46.25
N SER A 211 7.93 -11.50 -46.51
CA SER A 211 7.88 -12.08 -47.85
C SER A 211 6.78 -11.37 -48.61
N GLU A 212 7.18 -10.67 -49.65
CA GLU A 212 6.26 -10.24 -50.67
C GLU A 212 5.70 -11.52 -51.28
N ARG A 213 4.60 -11.99 -50.67
CA ARG A 213 3.53 -12.65 -51.38
C ARG A 213 2.99 -11.62 -52.35
N GLU A 214 3.76 -11.38 -53.41
CA GLU A 214 3.20 -11.33 -54.74
C GLU A 214 2.10 -12.39 -54.75
N LEU A 215 0.85 -11.92 -54.80
CA LEU A 215 -0.27 -12.80 -54.98
C LEU A 215 -0.09 -13.37 -56.39
N LYS A 216 0.60 -14.52 -56.45
CA LYS A 216 1.08 -15.14 -57.70
C LYS A 216 -0.03 -15.04 -58.72
N LYS A 217 0.21 -14.29 -59.80
CA LYS A 217 -0.77 -14.08 -60.87
C LYS A 217 -1.38 -15.44 -61.19
N PRO A 218 -2.72 -15.57 -61.18
CA PRO A 218 -3.36 -16.87 -61.26
C PRO A 218 -2.81 -17.61 -62.48
N PRO A 219 -2.39 -18.89 -62.33
CA PRO A 219 -1.77 -19.62 -63.43
C PRO A 219 -2.72 -19.62 -64.63
N THR A 220 -2.20 -19.32 -65.82
CA THR A 220 -3.01 -19.15 -67.04
C THR A 220 -3.87 -20.39 -67.28
N ARG A 221 -5.18 -20.23 -67.17
CA ARG A 221 -6.16 -21.32 -67.29
C ARG A 221 -6.58 -21.49 -68.73
N THR A 222 -6.79 -22.74 -69.13
CA THR A 222 -7.29 -23.14 -70.46
C THR A 222 -8.80 -23.41 -70.46
N SER A 223 -9.44 -23.42 -69.30
CA SER A 223 -10.90 -23.42 -69.14
C SER A 223 -11.45 -22.00 -69.27
N THR A 224 -12.56 -21.80 -69.97
CA THR A 224 -13.37 -20.57 -69.91
C THR A 224 -14.50 -20.73 -68.89
N THR A 225 -14.91 -19.62 -68.25
CA THR A 225 -16.10 -19.61 -67.36
C THR A 225 -17.12 -18.62 -67.89
N GLN A 226 -18.35 -19.08 -68.02
CA GLN A 226 -19.49 -18.30 -68.48
C GLN A 226 -20.49 -18.14 -67.34
N VAL A 227 -20.93 -16.91 -67.11
CA VAL A 227 -22.00 -16.57 -66.18
C VAL A 227 -23.29 -16.50 -66.97
N MET A 228 -24.29 -17.28 -66.55
CA MET A 228 -25.64 -17.25 -67.10
C MET A 228 -26.49 -16.31 -66.23
N VAL A 229 -26.86 -15.15 -66.77
CA VAL A 229 -27.63 -14.13 -66.05
C VAL A 229 -29.10 -14.20 -66.48
N THR A 230 -29.93 -14.87 -65.68
CA THR A 230 -31.40 -14.87 -65.83
C THR A 230 -32.00 -13.65 -65.13
N TYR A 231 -32.59 -12.73 -65.90
CA TYR A 231 -33.42 -11.66 -65.35
C TYR A 231 -34.86 -12.14 -65.15
N GLN A 232 -35.53 -11.76 -64.06
CA GLN A 232 -36.93 -12.16 -63.79
C GLN A 232 -37.91 -11.73 -64.91
N SER A 233 -37.60 -10.66 -65.64
CA SER A 233 -38.36 -10.19 -66.81
C SER A 233 -38.09 -10.96 -68.11
N ARG A 234 -37.10 -11.86 -68.14
CA ARG A 234 -36.69 -12.68 -69.30
C ARG A 234 -36.15 -14.06 -68.90
N LEU A 235 -36.97 -14.85 -68.23
CA LEU A 235 -36.61 -16.22 -67.79
C LEU A 235 -36.18 -17.14 -68.96
N GLU A 236 -36.75 -16.95 -70.16
CA GLU A 236 -36.48 -17.78 -71.34
C GLU A 236 -35.19 -17.43 -72.11
N ARG A 237 -34.53 -16.31 -71.79
CA ARG A 237 -33.32 -15.84 -72.49
C ARG A 237 -32.32 -15.25 -71.51
N PRO A 238 -31.52 -16.10 -70.83
CA PRO A 238 -30.39 -15.63 -70.04
C PRO A 238 -29.29 -15.05 -70.92
N ASP A 239 -28.66 -13.97 -70.45
CA ASP A 239 -27.44 -13.45 -71.07
C ASP A 239 -26.23 -14.28 -70.61
N ILE A 240 -25.43 -14.77 -71.56
CA ILE A 240 -24.25 -15.61 -71.30
C ILE A 240 -22.99 -14.77 -71.42
N ILE A 241 -22.44 -14.35 -70.27
CA ILE A 241 -21.27 -13.49 -70.18
C ILE A 241 -20.02 -14.35 -69.96
N THR A 242 -19.09 -14.36 -70.91
CA THR A 242 -17.77 -15.01 -70.72
C THR A 242 -16.88 -14.10 -69.89
N CYS A 243 -16.35 -14.58 -68.76
CA CYS A 243 -15.46 -13.79 -67.91
C CYS A 243 -14.06 -13.64 -68.53
N GLU A 244 -13.45 -12.47 -68.38
CA GLU A 244 -12.01 -12.28 -68.57
C GLU A 244 -11.21 -13.14 -67.58
N ASP A 245 -10.02 -13.61 -67.98
CA ASP A 245 -9.13 -14.47 -67.18
C ASP A 245 -8.84 -13.92 -65.77
N SER A 246 -8.75 -12.59 -65.66
CA SER A 246 -8.56 -11.84 -64.41
C SER A 246 -9.73 -11.97 -63.43
N LEU A 247 -10.96 -12.04 -63.95
CA LEU A 247 -12.21 -12.09 -63.18
C LEU A 247 -12.72 -13.51 -62.98
N GLN A 248 -12.38 -14.42 -63.89
CA GLN A 248 -12.84 -15.81 -63.92
C GLN A 248 -12.70 -16.53 -62.57
N GLY A 249 -11.52 -16.43 -61.95
CA GLY A 249 -11.23 -17.05 -60.66
C GLY A 249 -12.00 -16.44 -59.48
N ILE A 250 -12.34 -15.15 -59.56
CA ILE A 250 -13.18 -14.47 -58.56
C ILE A 250 -14.60 -15.02 -58.65
N VAL A 251 -15.18 -14.99 -59.85
CA VAL A 251 -16.56 -15.40 -60.14
C VAL A 251 -16.81 -16.86 -59.75
N GLU A 252 -15.90 -17.78 -60.09
CA GLU A 252 -16.00 -19.19 -59.66
C GLU A 252 -15.99 -19.38 -58.15
N ASN A 253 -15.24 -18.55 -57.41
CA ASN A 253 -15.20 -18.65 -55.96
C ASN A 253 -16.42 -17.98 -55.31
N LEU A 254 -16.97 -16.91 -55.89
CA LEU A 254 -18.26 -16.34 -55.47
C LEU A 254 -19.40 -17.36 -55.68
N ALA A 255 -19.54 -17.91 -56.89
CA ALA A 255 -20.58 -18.88 -57.24
C ALA A 255 -20.50 -20.19 -56.41
N ARG A 256 -19.31 -20.57 -55.95
CA ARG A 256 -19.09 -21.72 -55.05
C ARG A 256 -19.13 -21.37 -53.55
N GLY A 257 -19.55 -20.16 -53.17
CA GLY A 257 -19.62 -19.71 -51.77
C GLY A 257 -18.26 -19.53 -51.07
N ARG A 258 -17.15 -19.60 -51.80
CA ARG A 258 -15.76 -19.51 -51.29
C ARG A 258 -15.32 -18.06 -51.12
N LEU A 259 -16.09 -17.28 -50.38
CA LEU A 259 -15.96 -15.82 -50.25
C LEU A 259 -14.53 -15.37 -49.84
N LYS A 260 -13.89 -16.09 -48.90
CA LYS A 260 -12.50 -15.81 -48.47
C LYS A 260 -11.47 -15.95 -49.61
N THR A 261 -11.71 -16.82 -50.59
CA THR A 261 -10.85 -16.98 -51.77
C THR A 261 -11.19 -15.96 -52.84
N ALA A 262 -12.47 -15.67 -53.06
CA ALA A 262 -12.91 -14.62 -53.98
C ALA A 262 -12.34 -13.25 -53.58
N ALA A 263 -12.48 -12.83 -52.31
CA ALA A 263 -11.96 -11.57 -51.81
C ALA A 263 -10.43 -11.43 -51.99
N ARG A 264 -9.67 -12.50 -51.74
CA ARG A 264 -8.21 -12.52 -51.99
C ARG A 264 -7.88 -12.30 -53.47
N LEU A 265 -8.67 -12.87 -54.38
CA LEU A 265 -8.48 -12.69 -55.83
C LEU A 265 -8.93 -11.29 -56.30
N MET A 266 -10.00 -10.71 -55.73
CA MET A 266 -10.42 -9.33 -56.02
C MET A 266 -9.30 -8.32 -55.73
N MET A 267 -8.55 -8.50 -54.65
CA MET A 267 -7.39 -7.66 -54.32
C MET A 267 -6.20 -7.82 -55.30
N THR A 268 -6.22 -8.79 -56.21
CA THR A 268 -5.20 -8.97 -57.28
C THR A 268 -5.57 -8.30 -58.60
N CYS A 269 -6.79 -7.79 -58.73
CA CYS A 269 -7.28 -7.10 -59.91
C CYS A 269 -7.31 -5.60 -59.61
N ASP A 270 -6.42 -4.80 -60.23
CA ASP A 270 -6.18 -3.41 -59.84
C ASP A 270 -7.46 -2.55 -59.85
N SER A 271 -8.32 -2.70 -60.86
CA SER A 271 -9.60 -1.98 -60.97
C SER A 271 -10.59 -2.32 -59.85
N LEU A 272 -10.75 -3.61 -59.51
CA LEU A 272 -11.59 -4.03 -58.38
C LEU A 272 -10.95 -3.66 -57.03
N SER A 273 -9.62 -3.67 -56.95
CA SER A 273 -8.86 -3.33 -55.75
C SER A 273 -9.05 -1.86 -55.37
N GLU A 274 -9.02 -0.93 -56.34
CA GLU A 274 -9.31 0.49 -56.10
C GLU A 274 -10.79 0.76 -55.74
N GLU A 275 -11.75 0.14 -56.44
CA GLU A 275 -13.17 0.33 -56.13
C GLU A 275 -13.55 -0.26 -54.75
N LEU A 276 -12.96 -1.41 -54.38
CA LEU A 276 -13.09 -1.96 -53.02
C LEU A 276 -12.49 -1.02 -51.97
N LYS A 277 -11.28 -0.47 -52.19
CA LYS A 277 -10.68 0.53 -51.28
C LYS A 277 -11.57 1.75 -51.12
N SER A 278 -12.13 2.27 -52.22
CA SER A 278 -13.09 3.38 -52.23
C SER A 278 -14.31 3.08 -51.35
N HIS A 279 -14.95 1.93 -51.56
CA HIS A 279 -16.13 1.52 -50.79
C HIS A 279 -15.82 1.26 -49.30
N MET A 280 -14.71 0.60 -48.98
CA MET A 280 -14.25 0.39 -47.61
C MET A 280 -13.98 1.72 -46.90
N LEU A 281 -13.30 2.66 -47.57
CA LEU A 281 -13.06 4.00 -47.04
C LEU A 281 -14.36 4.79 -46.85
N HIS A 282 -15.37 4.61 -47.71
CA HIS A 282 -16.69 5.21 -47.52
C HIS A 282 -17.36 4.70 -46.23
N ILE A 283 -17.40 3.37 -46.01
CA ILE A 283 -17.97 2.78 -44.79
C ILE A 283 -17.24 3.27 -43.54
N ILE A 284 -15.90 3.19 -43.53
CA ILE A 284 -15.08 3.64 -42.39
C ILE A 284 -15.31 5.14 -42.10
N ASN A 285 -15.39 5.99 -43.13
CA ASN A 285 -15.66 7.41 -42.92
C ASN A 285 -17.09 7.69 -42.43
N ARG A 286 -18.08 6.87 -42.81
CA ARG A 286 -19.46 6.98 -42.29
C ARG A 286 -19.53 6.59 -40.81
N GLU A 287 -18.97 5.45 -40.43
CA GLU A 287 -18.92 5.00 -39.04
C GLU A 287 -18.11 5.96 -38.16
N CYS A 288 -16.93 6.40 -38.61
CA CYS A 288 -16.14 7.39 -37.89
C CYS A 288 -16.86 8.75 -37.78
N LYS A 289 -17.64 9.17 -38.78
CA LYS A 289 -18.47 10.39 -38.66
C LYS A 289 -19.50 10.23 -37.54
N ASN A 290 -20.21 9.11 -37.50
CA ASN A 290 -21.19 8.81 -36.44
C ASN A 290 -20.54 8.85 -35.04
N LEU A 291 -19.38 8.21 -34.86
CA LEU A 291 -18.58 8.27 -33.62
C LEU A 291 -18.07 9.67 -33.24
N THR A 292 -17.89 10.56 -34.22
CA THR A 292 -17.45 11.95 -33.99
C THR A 292 -18.61 12.94 -33.89
N ALA A 293 -19.86 12.50 -33.98
CA ALA A 293 -21.05 13.35 -33.90
C ALA A 293 -21.32 13.81 -32.46
N ALA A 294 -21.81 15.04 -32.31
CA ALA A 294 -21.99 15.68 -31.00
C ALA A 294 -23.09 15.04 -30.13
N ASN A 295 -23.96 14.21 -30.72
CA ASN A 295 -25.03 13.46 -30.07
C ASN A 295 -24.70 11.96 -29.90
N SER A 296 -23.46 11.53 -30.17
CA SER A 296 -23.07 10.13 -29.99
C SER A 296 -22.70 9.84 -28.53
N ASP A 297 -23.25 8.75 -27.99
CA ASP A 297 -23.08 8.33 -26.59
C ASP A 297 -21.70 7.69 -26.29
N SER A 298 -20.73 7.86 -27.19
CA SER A 298 -19.45 7.15 -27.13
C SER A 298 -18.66 7.46 -25.85
N ILE A 299 -18.09 6.41 -25.27
CA ILE A 299 -17.29 6.50 -24.03
C ILE A 299 -16.09 7.45 -24.17
N LEU A 300 -15.61 7.69 -25.39
CA LEU A 300 -14.50 8.60 -25.66
C LEU A 300 -14.80 10.08 -25.37
N TYR A 301 -16.08 10.50 -25.31
CA TYR A 301 -16.48 11.83 -24.79
C TYR A 301 -16.54 11.88 -23.26
N LYS A 302 -16.85 10.75 -22.62
CA LYS A 302 -17.14 10.62 -21.18
C LYS A 302 -15.85 10.68 -20.36
N SER A 303 -15.36 11.91 -20.17
CA SER A 303 -14.02 12.22 -19.62
C SER A 303 -14.01 12.83 -18.22
N THR A 304 -15.14 12.82 -17.49
CA THR A 304 -15.20 13.28 -16.09
C THR A 304 -14.55 12.29 -15.13
N SER A 305 -14.16 12.73 -13.92
CA SER A 305 -13.57 11.87 -12.86
C SER A 305 -14.24 10.48 -12.74
N HIS A 306 -15.56 10.44 -12.53
CA HIS A 306 -16.34 9.20 -12.40
C HIS A 306 -16.22 8.29 -13.64
N HIS A 307 -16.39 8.84 -14.84
CA HIS A 307 -16.30 8.05 -16.09
C HIS A 307 -14.88 7.56 -16.36
N LEU A 308 -13.84 8.33 -16.01
CA LEU A 308 -12.45 7.88 -16.14
C LEU A 308 -12.10 6.76 -15.15
N GLN A 309 -12.76 6.70 -13.99
CA GLN A 309 -12.62 5.57 -13.08
C GLN A 309 -13.25 4.29 -13.64
N GLN A 310 -14.40 4.40 -14.31
CA GLN A 310 -15.11 3.27 -14.94
C GLN A 310 -14.58 2.90 -16.34
N PHE A 311 -13.71 3.72 -16.93
CA PHE A 311 -13.14 3.50 -18.25
C PHE A 311 -12.25 2.24 -18.27
N SER A 312 -12.47 1.40 -19.27
CA SER A 312 -11.65 0.22 -19.59
C SER A 312 -11.53 0.06 -21.11
N LEU A 313 -10.45 -0.54 -21.60
CA LEU A 313 -10.27 -0.88 -23.01
C LEU A 313 -11.35 -1.88 -23.47
N GLN A 314 -11.78 -2.81 -22.61
CA GLN A 314 -12.89 -3.72 -22.90
C GLN A 314 -14.22 -2.97 -23.12
N SER A 315 -14.56 -1.99 -22.26
CA SER A 315 -15.77 -1.16 -22.48
C SER A 315 -15.70 -0.32 -23.76
N LEU A 316 -14.50 0.17 -24.12
CA LEU A 316 -14.25 0.86 -25.39
C LEU A 316 -14.37 -0.08 -26.60
N HIS A 317 -13.94 -1.35 -26.49
CA HIS A 317 -14.13 -2.33 -27.55
C HIS A 317 -15.62 -2.56 -27.82
N SER A 318 -16.43 -2.74 -26.77
CA SER A 318 -17.89 -2.89 -26.89
C SER A 318 -18.59 -1.66 -27.50
N ASP A 319 -18.16 -0.44 -27.12
CA ASP A 319 -18.66 0.81 -27.71
C ASP A 319 -18.33 0.92 -29.21
N LEU A 320 -17.10 0.58 -29.59
CA LEU A 320 -16.66 0.53 -30.99
C LEU A 320 -17.38 -0.57 -31.79
N GLN A 321 -17.65 -1.73 -31.18
CA GLN A 321 -18.39 -2.83 -31.83
C GLN A 321 -19.85 -2.43 -32.11
N LYS A 322 -20.46 -1.64 -31.22
CA LYS A 322 -21.82 -1.10 -31.36
C LYS A 322 -21.91 0.02 -32.40
N LEU A 323 -20.92 0.93 -32.46
CA LEU A 323 -21.00 2.19 -33.22
C LEU A 323 -20.18 2.22 -34.52
N ALA A 324 -19.17 1.38 -34.65
CA ALA A 324 -18.29 1.29 -35.83
C ALA A 324 -17.73 -0.14 -36.07
N PRO A 325 -18.61 -1.15 -36.24
CA PRO A 325 -18.21 -2.55 -36.34
C PRO A 325 -17.27 -2.83 -37.52
N PHE A 326 -17.40 -2.14 -38.66
CA PHE A 326 -16.53 -2.37 -39.81
C PHE A 326 -15.13 -1.78 -39.59
N ALA A 327 -15.04 -0.56 -39.06
CA ALA A 327 -13.77 0.06 -38.70
C ALA A 327 -13.04 -0.71 -37.58
N LEU A 328 -13.77 -1.24 -36.60
CA LEU A 328 -13.22 -2.11 -35.57
C LEU A 328 -12.71 -3.43 -36.17
N SER A 329 -13.50 -4.10 -37.01
CA SER A 329 -13.10 -5.34 -37.70
C SER A 329 -11.83 -5.18 -38.54
N VAL A 330 -11.65 -4.02 -39.20
CA VAL A 330 -10.41 -3.69 -39.91
C VAL A 330 -9.23 -3.52 -38.95
N LEU A 331 -9.43 -2.85 -37.80
CA LEU A 331 -8.38 -2.70 -36.79
C LEU A 331 -8.01 -4.04 -36.15
N ASP A 332 -8.97 -4.86 -35.75
CA ASP A 332 -8.73 -6.21 -35.22
C ASP A 332 -7.98 -7.10 -36.22
N THR A 333 -8.30 -7.00 -37.52
CA THR A 333 -7.56 -7.70 -38.58
C THR A 333 -6.10 -7.24 -38.68
N ILE A 334 -5.81 -5.97 -38.38
CA ILE A 334 -4.45 -5.38 -38.40
C ILE A 334 -3.66 -5.68 -37.11
N THR A 335 -4.34 -5.83 -35.98
CA THR A 335 -3.74 -6.04 -34.64
C THR A 335 -3.70 -7.49 -34.20
N GLU A 336 -3.95 -8.43 -35.13
CA GLU A 336 -4.01 -9.87 -34.87
C GLU A 336 -5.11 -10.26 -33.85
N ASN A 337 -6.20 -9.47 -33.83
CA ASN A 337 -7.36 -9.50 -32.91
C ASN A 337 -7.04 -9.07 -31.46
N SER A 338 -6.02 -8.23 -31.27
CA SER A 338 -5.63 -7.75 -29.96
C SER A 338 -6.48 -6.53 -29.53
N THR A 339 -7.45 -6.78 -28.65
CA THR A 339 -8.40 -5.79 -28.09
C THR A 339 -7.73 -4.47 -27.68
N HIS A 340 -6.64 -4.54 -26.92
CA HIS A 340 -5.92 -3.35 -26.42
C HIS A 340 -5.30 -2.53 -27.55
N HIS A 341 -4.71 -3.18 -28.55
CA HIS A 341 -4.11 -2.49 -29.69
C HIS A 341 -5.18 -1.88 -30.60
N SER A 342 -6.31 -2.57 -30.84
CA SER A 342 -7.41 -2.05 -31.66
C SER A 342 -8.07 -0.84 -31.03
N THR A 343 -8.39 -0.92 -29.74
CA THR A 343 -9.06 0.15 -28.99
C THR A 343 -8.17 1.38 -28.82
N ALA A 344 -6.89 1.21 -28.47
CA ALA A 344 -5.93 2.31 -28.43
C ALA A 344 -5.74 2.96 -29.81
N SER A 345 -5.62 2.16 -30.88
CA SER A 345 -5.49 2.68 -32.26
C SER A 345 -6.73 3.47 -32.69
N ALA A 346 -7.92 2.93 -32.41
CA ALA A 346 -9.19 3.59 -32.67
C ALA A 346 -9.28 4.93 -31.93
N ALA A 347 -9.04 4.93 -30.62
CA ALA A 347 -9.14 6.14 -29.79
C ALA A 347 -8.19 7.25 -30.27
N VAL A 348 -6.94 6.92 -30.63
CA VAL A 348 -5.97 7.89 -31.15
C VAL A 348 -6.39 8.42 -32.53
N ALA A 349 -6.84 7.55 -33.44
CA ALA A 349 -7.29 7.95 -34.78
C ALA A 349 -8.58 8.80 -34.74
N LEU A 350 -9.54 8.45 -33.89
CA LEU A 350 -10.79 9.18 -33.68
C LEU A 350 -10.54 10.55 -33.03
N ARG A 351 -9.65 10.61 -32.03
CA ARG A 351 -9.19 11.89 -31.44
C ARG A 351 -8.49 12.79 -32.46
N GLY A 352 -7.82 12.21 -33.46
CA GLY A 352 -7.27 12.93 -34.60
C GLY A 352 -8.33 13.56 -35.51
N ARG A 353 -9.55 13.01 -35.57
CA ARG A 353 -10.70 13.60 -36.27
C ARG A 353 -11.48 14.61 -35.42
N ASN A 354 -11.69 14.34 -34.13
CA ASN A 354 -12.36 15.25 -33.21
C ASN A 354 -11.62 15.29 -31.86
N SER A 355 -10.98 16.41 -31.55
CA SER A 355 -10.12 16.58 -30.37
C SER A 355 -10.86 16.48 -29.02
N LYS A 356 -12.20 16.59 -29.03
CA LYS A 356 -13.07 16.38 -27.85
C LYS A 356 -13.11 14.93 -27.39
N LEU A 357 -12.92 13.96 -28.29
CA LEU A 357 -12.81 12.52 -28.00
C LEU A 357 -11.51 12.26 -27.23
N SER A 358 -11.56 12.40 -25.92
CA SER A 358 -10.38 12.62 -25.08
C SER A 358 -10.32 11.77 -23.82
N ALA A 359 -11.35 10.96 -23.51
CA ALA A 359 -11.34 10.10 -22.32
C ALA A 359 -10.10 9.21 -22.25
N PHE A 360 -9.75 8.49 -23.33
CA PHE A 360 -8.52 7.68 -23.41
C PHE A 360 -7.23 8.52 -23.20
N ALA A 361 -7.17 9.74 -23.75
CA ALA A 361 -6.01 10.61 -23.56
C ALA A 361 -5.90 11.18 -22.14
N TYR A 362 -7.02 11.29 -21.41
CA TYR A 362 -7.04 11.61 -19.98
C TYR A 362 -6.74 10.39 -19.11
N PHE A 363 -7.20 9.19 -19.48
CA PHE A 363 -6.81 7.92 -18.84
C PHE A 363 -5.29 7.72 -18.87
N ILE A 364 -4.64 7.88 -20.03
CA ILE A 364 -3.17 7.83 -20.13
C ILE A 364 -2.50 8.98 -19.35
N ASN A 365 -3.11 10.18 -19.22
CA ASN A 365 -2.59 11.19 -18.30
C ASN A 365 -2.59 10.70 -16.84
N CYS A 366 -3.68 10.08 -16.37
CA CYS A 366 -3.81 9.61 -14.99
C CYS A 366 -2.74 8.55 -14.66
N VAL A 367 -2.53 7.57 -15.55
CA VAL A 367 -1.44 6.59 -15.44
C VAL A 367 -0.07 7.28 -15.36
N LEU A 368 0.18 8.27 -16.23
CA LEU A 368 1.44 9.03 -16.22
C LEU A 368 1.60 9.96 -14.99
N GLN A 369 0.51 10.42 -14.36
CA GLN A 369 0.56 11.18 -13.11
C GLN A 369 0.91 10.28 -11.94
N ALA A 370 0.27 9.11 -11.87
CA ALA A 370 0.56 8.09 -10.86
C ALA A 370 1.96 7.45 -11.04
N GLY A 371 2.49 7.44 -12.28
CA GLY A 371 3.90 7.13 -12.57
C GLY A 371 4.89 8.30 -12.41
N GLY A 372 4.48 9.44 -11.83
CA GLY A 372 5.38 10.57 -11.55
C GLY A 372 5.98 11.27 -12.78
N ALA A 373 5.37 11.14 -13.95
CA ALA A 373 5.95 11.59 -15.22
C ALA A 373 6.16 13.11 -15.28
N LYS A 374 7.34 13.53 -15.74
CA LYS A 374 7.75 14.95 -15.80
C LYS A 374 7.27 15.62 -17.09
N THR A 375 7.19 16.96 -17.10
CA THR A 375 6.76 17.82 -18.23
C THR A 375 7.24 17.39 -19.62
N ALA A 376 8.48 16.90 -19.72
CA ALA A 376 9.08 16.45 -20.97
C ALA A 376 8.34 15.26 -21.62
N VAL A 377 7.72 14.39 -20.82
CA VAL A 377 6.93 13.23 -21.29
C VAL A 377 5.66 13.72 -21.96
N TYR A 378 4.83 14.50 -21.26
CA TYR A 378 3.62 15.13 -21.82
C TYR A 378 3.93 15.98 -23.05
N ARG A 379 5.05 16.71 -23.08
CA ARG A 379 5.48 17.52 -24.24
C ARG A 379 5.83 16.67 -25.48
N ARG A 380 6.19 15.39 -25.30
CA ARG A 380 6.41 14.43 -26.39
C ARG A 380 5.11 13.75 -26.80
N LEU A 381 4.38 13.16 -25.84
CA LEU A 381 3.21 12.32 -26.11
C LEU A 381 1.98 13.12 -26.59
N SER A 382 1.80 14.36 -26.15
CA SER A 382 0.71 15.21 -26.63
C SER A 382 0.84 15.57 -28.11
N LYS A 383 2.07 15.73 -28.61
CA LYS A 383 2.37 15.91 -30.04
C LYS A 383 2.10 14.65 -30.89
N MET A 384 1.89 13.51 -30.26
CA MET A 384 1.54 12.23 -30.91
C MET A 384 0.06 11.90 -30.76
N GLY A 385 -0.76 12.78 -30.18
CA GLY A 385 -2.18 12.53 -29.92
C GLY A 385 -2.47 11.54 -28.78
N LEU A 386 -1.44 11.03 -28.10
CA LEU A 386 -1.56 10.02 -27.04
C LEU A 386 -2.04 10.61 -25.70
N THR A 387 -1.61 11.82 -25.36
CA THR A 387 -1.97 12.51 -24.10
C THR A 387 -2.57 13.89 -24.38
N THR A 388 -3.06 14.57 -23.34
CA THR A 388 -3.25 16.03 -23.41
C THR A 388 -1.95 16.77 -23.10
N THR A 389 -1.97 18.10 -23.14
CA THR A 389 -0.93 18.92 -22.53
C THR A 389 -0.82 18.61 -21.02
N GLN A 390 0.34 18.91 -20.41
CA GLN A 390 0.48 18.77 -18.96
C GLN A 390 -0.46 19.71 -18.20
N SER A 391 -0.77 20.89 -18.73
CA SER A 391 -1.72 21.83 -18.13
C SER A 391 -3.11 21.20 -18.00
N ASN A 392 -3.62 20.60 -19.08
CA ASN A 392 -4.92 19.92 -19.07
C ASN A 392 -4.89 18.65 -18.19
N ALA A 393 -3.76 17.92 -18.15
CA ALA A 393 -3.59 16.81 -17.22
C ALA A 393 -3.66 17.30 -15.76
N ARG A 394 -3.00 18.42 -15.43
CA ARG A 394 -3.04 19.01 -14.08
C ARG A 394 -4.44 19.51 -13.72
N LEU A 395 -5.16 20.12 -14.67
CA LEU A 395 -6.56 20.51 -14.49
C LEU A 395 -7.47 19.29 -14.25
N LYS A 396 -7.25 18.17 -14.95
CA LYS A 396 -7.97 16.91 -14.69
C LYS A 396 -7.62 16.31 -13.32
N GLN A 397 -6.38 16.46 -12.85
CA GLN A 397 -6.01 16.11 -11.47
C GLN A 397 -6.68 17.05 -10.45
N GLU A 398 -6.84 18.34 -10.76
CA GLU A 398 -7.57 19.32 -9.94
C GLU A 398 -9.08 19.09 -9.94
N GLU A 399 -9.63 18.41 -10.96
CA GLU A 399 -11.00 17.88 -11.00
C GLU A 399 -11.14 16.60 -10.16
N ILE A 400 -10.27 15.61 -10.36
CA ILE A 400 -10.25 14.34 -9.59
C ILE A 400 -10.04 14.61 -8.09
N ALA A 401 -9.23 15.61 -7.74
CA ALA A 401 -9.02 16.03 -6.35
C ALA A 401 -10.26 16.66 -5.67
N LYS A 402 -11.33 17.00 -6.42
CA LYS A 402 -12.62 17.40 -5.84
C LYS A 402 -13.43 16.21 -5.35
N SER A 403 -13.32 15.06 -6.01
CA SER A 403 -13.96 13.81 -5.59
C SER A 403 -13.33 13.13 -4.37
N CYS A 404 -12.34 13.78 -3.73
CA CYS A 404 -11.75 13.34 -2.47
C CYS A 404 -12.77 13.46 -1.33
N GLY A 405 -13.05 12.36 -0.65
CA GLY A 405 -14.03 12.30 0.44
C GLY A 405 -15.50 12.21 0.01
N GLU A 406 -15.85 12.24 -1.29
CA GLU A 406 -17.26 12.13 -1.75
C GLU A 406 -17.98 10.90 -1.17
N GLY A 407 -17.30 9.74 -1.13
CA GLY A 407 -17.85 8.53 -0.50
C GLY A 407 -18.10 8.67 1.00
N LEU A 408 -17.24 9.38 1.73
CA LEU A 408 -17.46 9.67 3.14
C LEU A 408 -18.60 10.66 3.34
N PHE A 409 -18.72 11.71 2.51
CA PHE A 409 -19.81 12.66 2.60
C PHE A 409 -21.17 12.02 2.25
N ALA A 410 -21.20 11.08 1.30
CA ALA A 410 -22.38 10.27 1.02
C ALA A 410 -22.74 9.36 2.22
N LEU A 411 -21.76 8.72 2.86
CA LEU A 411 -21.99 7.87 4.03
C LEU A 411 -22.45 8.68 5.25
N LYS A 412 -21.79 9.82 5.52
CA LYS A 412 -22.19 10.81 6.51
C LYS A 412 -23.65 11.20 6.30
N LYS A 413 -24.01 11.62 5.08
CA LYS A 413 -25.39 11.98 4.76
C LYS A 413 -26.37 10.82 4.99
N ALA A 414 -26.01 9.59 4.62
CA ALA A 414 -26.87 8.43 4.85
C ALA A 414 -27.17 8.21 6.35
N ILE A 415 -26.17 8.42 7.23
CA ILE A 415 -26.34 8.38 8.69
C ILE A 415 -27.29 9.50 9.16
N GLU A 416 -27.12 10.72 8.63
CA GLU A 416 -27.98 11.88 8.95
C GLU A 416 -29.43 11.65 8.49
N ASP A 417 -29.64 11.18 7.26
CA ASP A 417 -30.95 10.81 6.69
C ASP A 417 -31.61 9.65 7.46
N HIS A 418 -30.84 8.66 7.93
CA HIS A 418 -31.34 7.55 8.76
C HIS A 418 -31.84 8.05 10.12
N HIS A 419 -31.04 8.86 10.83
CA HIS A 419 -31.46 9.48 12.10
C HIS A 419 -32.68 10.40 11.89
N ALA A 420 -32.74 11.16 10.79
CA ALA A 420 -33.88 11.99 10.45
C ALA A 420 -35.18 11.19 10.27
N ASN A 421 -35.10 10.01 9.66
CA ASN A 421 -36.28 9.15 9.48
C ASN A 421 -36.66 8.40 10.76
N LYS A 422 -35.69 8.02 11.60
CA LYS A 422 -35.94 7.46 12.94
C LYS A 422 -36.67 8.45 13.86
N SER A 423 -36.28 9.73 13.85
CA SER A 423 -36.98 10.79 14.60
C SER A 423 -38.40 11.07 14.09
N LYS A 424 -38.66 10.90 12.78
CA LYS A 424 -40.04 10.99 12.23
C LYS A 424 -40.89 9.80 12.67
N ALA A 425 -40.36 8.58 12.63
CA ALA A 425 -41.07 7.37 13.01
C ALA A 425 -41.43 7.31 14.50
N ASN A 426 -40.55 7.84 15.37
CA ASN A 426 -40.81 7.93 16.81
C ASN A 426 -41.72 9.10 17.23
N ARG A 427 -42.21 9.92 16.29
CA ARG A 427 -43.14 11.01 16.61
C ARG A 427 -44.55 10.41 16.79
N PRO A 428 -45.22 10.59 17.94
CA PRO A 428 -46.55 10.04 18.13
C PRO A 428 -47.51 10.64 17.10
N LEU A 429 -48.31 9.79 16.45
CA LEU A 429 -49.42 10.24 15.62
C LEU A 429 -50.34 11.13 16.45
N PRO A 430 -50.77 12.29 15.94
CA PRO A 430 -51.64 13.18 16.69
C PRO A 430 -52.95 12.46 16.99
N MET A 431 -53.27 12.27 18.28
CA MET A 431 -54.59 11.81 18.69
C MET A 431 -55.64 12.77 18.11
N THR A 432 -56.62 12.21 17.40
CA THR A 432 -57.74 12.94 16.81
C THR A 432 -58.63 13.48 17.92
N MET A 433 -58.31 14.67 18.43
CA MET A 433 -59.18 15.43 19.32
C MET A 433 -60.41 15.86 18.54
N SER A 434 -61.51 15.14 18.78
CA SER A 434 -62.82 15.45 18.24
C SER A 434 -63.36 16.75 18.86
N CYS A 435 -63.15 17.88 18.19
CA CYS A 435 -63.99 19.05 18.43
C CYS A 435 -65.41 18.75 17.90
N PRO A 436 -66.48 19.01 18.68
CA PRO A 436 -67.83 18.92 18.17
C PRO A 436 -68.06 20.05 17.16
N ILE A 437 -68.41 19.70 15.92
CA ILE A 437 -69.04 20.63 14.99
C ILE A 437 -70.50 20.80 15.48
N THR A 438 -70.94 22.03 15.66
CA THR A 438 -72.33 22.38 15.94
C THR A 438 -73.07 22.69 14.64
N ASP A 439 -74.37 22.40 14.57
CA ASP A 439 -75.20 22.42 13.35
C ASP A 439 -75.53 23.83 12.80
N GLU A 440 -74.58 24.76 12.75
CA GLU A 440 -74.76 26.14 12.24
C GLU A 440 -73.83 26.50 11.05
N ASP A 441 -72.85 25.67 10.69
CA ASP A 441 -71.98 25.83 9.50
C ASP A 441 -72.39 24.88 8.34
N ILE A 442 -73.70 24.78 8.06
CA ILE A 442 -74.26 24.10 6.88
C ILE A 442 -74.85 25.17 5.95
N GLU A 443 -74.69 24.98 4.63
CA GLU A 443 -74.78 26.00 3.55
C GLU A 443 -73.42 26.75 3.41
N ASP A 444 -72.59 26.54 2.38
CA ASP A 444 -72.85 25.99 1.04
C ASP A 444 -72.10 24.68 0.72
N LEU A 445 -72.83 23.71 0.15
CA LEU A 445 -72.28 22.53 -0.53
C LEU A 445 -73.06 22.34 -1.85
N GLU A 446 -72.46 22.71 -2.98
CA GLU A 446 -72.98 22.33 -4.31
C GLU A 446 -71.98 21.42 -5.03
N VAL A 447 -72.50 20.46 -5.80
CA VAL A 447 -71.83 19.18 -6.08
C VAL A 447 -71.42 19.07 -7.55
N GLY A 448 -70.14 18.79 -7.81
CA GLY A 448 -69.59 18.50 -9.13
C GLY A 448 -68.91 17.13 -9.20
N PHE A 449 -69.34 16.27 -10.12
CA PHE A 449 -68.90 14.87 -10.25
C PHE A 449 -67.79 14.69 -11.32
N LEU A 450 -67.19 13.49 -11.37
CA LEU A 450 -66.17 13.08 -12.35
C LEU A 450 -66.76 13.02 -13.80
N ASP A 451 -66.00 13.05 -14.92
CA ASP A 451 -65.09 11.95 -15.33
C ASP A 451 -64.20 12.19 -16.58
N ILE A 452 -63.17 11.33 -16.72
CA ILE A 452 -62.49 10.75 -17.92
C ILE A 452 -62.30 11.55 -19.23
N SER A 453 -61.05 11.63 -19.72
CA SER A 453 -60.60 11.06 -21.04
C SER A 453 -59.07 11.16 -21.28
N LEU A 454 -58.53 10.30 -22.15
CA LEU A 454 -57.12 10.25 -22.58
C LEU A 454 -56.90 11.01 -23.91
N ASP A 455 -55.66 11.37 -24.25
CA ASP A 455 -54.93 10.70 -25.37
C ASP A 455 -53.44 11.13 -25.51
N GLU A 456 -52.71 10.48 -26.42
CA GLU A 456 -51.28 10.67 -26.71
C GLU A 456 -50.92 11.89 -27.59
N ALA A 457 -49.62 12.27 -27.62
CA ALA A 457 -48.79 12.52 -28.82
C ALA A 457 -47.80 13.71 -28.73
N ALA A 458 -46.78 13.65 -29.60
CA ALA A 458 -45.82 14.71 -29.96
C ALA A 458 -45.68 14.72 -31.51
N PRO A 459 -45.03 15.71 -32.20
CA PRO A 459 -44.15 16.78 -31.71
C PRO A 459 -44.36 18.20 -32.35
N HIS A 460 -43.39 19.10 -32.12
CA HIS A 460 -43.18 20.49 -32.62
C HIS A 460 -43.53 20.81 -34.09
N PRO A 461 -43.81 22.09 -34.44
CA PRO A 461 -42.73 23.06 -34.78
C PRO A 461 -42.93 24.56 -34.40
N MET A 462 -41.80 25.25 -34.12
CA MET A 462 -41.28 26.55 -34.67
C MET A 462 -42.22 27.76 -34.94
N ASP A 463 -41.84 29.03 -34.78
CA ASP A 463 -40.54 29.70 -34.44
C ASP A 463 -40.73 30.63 -33.17
N ASP A 464 -40.27 31.88 -32.92
CA ASP A 464 -39.50 32.90 -33.67
C ASP A 464 -38.88 34.01 -32.76
N GLU A 465 -37.93 34.77 -33.34
CA GLU A 465 -37.33 36.10 -32.98
C GLU A 465 -37.21 36.62 -31.52
N ALA A 466 -35.97 36.62 -31.01
CA ALA A 466 -35.27 37.82 -30.53
C ALA A 466 -33.74 37.60 -30.41
N ALA A 467 -32.91 38.46 -30.99
CA ALA A 467 -31.46 38.26 -31.17
C ALA A 467 -30.55 38.79 -30.02
N PRO A 468 -29.31 38.25 -29.86
CA PRO A 468 -28.33 38.70 -28.85
C PRO A 468 -27.39 39.82 -29.33
N HIS A 469 -26.80 40.58 -28.39
CA HIS A 469 -25.79 41.62 -28.67
C HIS A 469 -24.33 41.13 -28.45
N PRO A 470 -23.33 41.74 -29.12
CA PRO A 470 -21.96 41.21 -29.23
C PRO A 470 -20.95 41.79 -28.21
N MET A 471 -19.71 41.31 -28.28
CA MET A 471 -18.53 41.89 -27.60
C MET A 471 -17.72 42.79 -28.55
N ASP A 472 -16.89 43.67 -27.98
CA ASP A 472 -15.88 44.48 -28.68
C ASP A 472 -14.52 44.39 -27.94
N ASP A 473 -13.42 44.78 -28.61
CA ASP A 473 -12.05 44.31 -28.35
C ASP A 473 -11.02 45.36 -27.86
N GLU A 474 -9.87 44.83 -27.41
CA GLU A 474 -8.53 45.45 -27.16
C GLU A 474 -8.34 46.75 -26.34
N ALA A 475 -7.44 46.65 -25.34
CA ALA A 475 -6.48 47.70 -24.98
C ALA A 475 -5.19 47.09 -24.40
N ALA A 476 -4.02 47.65 -24.73
CA ALA A 476 -2.69 47.17 -24.30
C ALA A 476 -2.13 47.93 -23.06
N PRO A 477 -1.15 47.37 -22.31
CA PRO A 477 -0.77 47.87 -20.98
C PRO A 477 0.39 48.89 -20.99
N HIS A 478 0.44 49.76 -19.97
CA HIS A 478 1.59 50.62 -19.64
C HIS A 478 1.81 50.76 -18.11
N PRO A 479 3.01 51.18 -17.64
CA PRO A 479 3.50 50.97 -16.27
C PRO A 479 3.58 52.24 -15.40
N MET A 480 4.04 52.11 -14.14
CA MET A 480 5.03 52.99 -13.44
C MET A 480 5.28 52.53 -11.99
N ASP A 481 6.46 51.96 -11.75
CA ASP A 481 7.52 52.28 -10.76
C ASP A 481 7.25 52.84 -9.32
N ASP A 482 8.13 52.36 -8.41
CA ASP A 482 8.85 53.05 -7.31
C ASP A 482 8.29 53.31 -5.89
N GLU A 483 9.26 53.65 -5.02
CA GLU A 483 9.48 53.35 -3.61
C GLU A 483 8.55 53.95 -2.52
N ALA A 484 8.53 53.28 -1.36
CA ALA A 484 8.51 53.95 -0.05
C ALA A 484 9.39 53.19 0.97
N ALA A 485 10.26 53.90 1.69
CA ALA A 485 11.22 53.37 2.66
C ALA A 485 10.70 53.46 4.13
N PRO A 486 11.36 52.81 5.13
CA PRO A 486 10.73 52.50 6.43
C PRO A 486 11.00 53.51 7.57
N HIS A 487 10.17 53.43 8.62
CA HIS A 487 10.29 54.13 9.90
C HIS A 487 9.87 53.18 11.06
N PRO A 488 10.28 53.41 12.32
CA PRO A 488 11.61 52.96 12.79
C PRO A 488 11.56 52.15 14.10
N MET A 489 12.72 51.75 14.62
CA MET A 489 12.89 51.32 16.03
C MET A 489 13.80 52.33 16.76
N ASP A 490 13.57 52.57 18.04
CA ASP A 490 14.58 53.14 18.96
C ASP A 490 14.29 52.79 20.44
N ASP A 491 15.30 52.99 21.31
CA ASP A 491 15.51 52.36 22.63
C ASP A 491 14.74 52.94 23.85
N GLY A 492 14.76 52.20 24.98
CA GLY A 492 14.44 52.69 26.34
C GLY A 492 14.27 51.57 27.39
N ALA A 493 14.81 51.70 28.62
CA ALA A 493 14.93 50.56 29.55
C ALA A 493 14.77 50.84 31.08
N ALA A 494 14.28 49.81 31.79
CA ALA A 494 14.37 49.53 33.25
C ALA A 494 13.63 50.47 34.24
N PRO A 495 13.39 50.08 35.54
CA PRO A 495 13.75 48.83 36.24
C PRO A 495 12.56 48.09 36.93
N HIS A 496 12.88 47.05 37.73
CA HIS A 496 11.95 46.24 38.56
C HIS A 496 11.38 46.97 39.79
N PRO A 497 10.33 46.40 40.43
CA PRO A 497 10.56 45.66 41.69
C PRO A 497 10.08 44.19 41.66
N MET A 498 10.40 43.43 42.71
CA MET A 498 9.87 42.08 43.00
C MET A 498 8.82 42.15 44.12
N ASP A 499 8.07 41.06 44.35
CA ASP A 499 7.97 40.40 45.66
C ASP A 499 7.41 38.97 45.51
N ASP A 500 7.64 38.13 46.52
CA ASP A 500 7.60 36.67 46.48
C ASP A 500 6.19 36.00 46.61
N GLU A 501 5.99 34.85 45.95
CA GLU A 501 6.18 33.53 46.58
C GLU A 501 6.25 32.39 45.54
N ALA A 502 6.91 31.28 45.90
CA ALA A 502 7.30 30.22 44.96
C ALA A 502 7.03 28.79 45.47
N ALA A 503 6.78 27.87 44.54
CA ALA A 503 6.82 26.41 44.75
C ALA A 503 7.64 25.74 43.63
N PRO A 504 8.38 24.64 43.91
CA PRO A 504 9.58 24.32 43.12
C PRO A 504 9.36 23.44 41.88
N HIS A 505 10.31 23.55 40.94
CA HIS A 505 10.44 22.68 39.77
C HIS A 505 10.77 21.21 40.15
N PRO A 506 10.25 20.22 39.40
CA PRO A 506 10.92 18.93 39.23
C PRO A 506 12.23 19.10 38.43
N MET A 507 13.23 18.27 38.68
CA MET A 507 14.56 18.39 38.07
C MET A 507 14.61 17.93 36.60
N ASP A 508 15.57 18.50 35.86
CA ASP A 508 16.00 18.08 34.53
C ASP A 508 16.78 16.75 34.60
N ASP A 509 16.62 15.90 33.58
CA ASP A 509 17.38 14.65 33.45
C ASP A 509 17.38 14.14 31.98
N GLY A 510 18.54 14.21 31.31
CA GLY A 510 18.84 13.36 30.15
C GLY A 510 18.38 13.81 28.76
N ALA A 511 19.01 14.85 28.23
CA ALA A 511 19.28 15.13 26.79
C ALA A 511 18.40 14.42 25.72
N ALA A 512 17.61 15.21 24.99
CA ALA A 512 16.83 14.73 23.85
C ALA A 512 17.73 14.06 22.77
N PRO A 513 17.40 12.84 22.30
CA PRO A 513 18.07 12.27 21.15
C PRO A 513 17.68 13.05 19.89
N HIS A 514 18.67 13.59 19.17
CA HIS A 514 18.45 14.17 17.85
C HIS A 514 17.79 13.14 16.91
N PRO A 515 16.77 13.51 16.11
CA PRO A 515 16.30 12.67 15.02
C PRO A 515 17.39 12.59 13.94
N MET A 516 18.20 11.53 13.99
CA MET A 516 19.44 11.38 13.22
C MET A 516 19.33 10.36 12.08
N ASP A 517 19.68 10.86 10.90
CA ASP A 517 20.27 10.19 9.74
C ASP A 517 19.54 9.00 9.07
N ASP A 518 19.12 9.23 7.81
CA ASP A 518 18.64 8.21 6.87
C ASP A 518 19.80 7.31 6.39
N GLY A 519 20.26 6.41 7.26
CA GLY A 519 21.28 5.41 6.92
C GLY A 519 20.84 4.55 5.72
N ALA A 520 21.59 4.64 4.62
CA ALA A 520 21.16 4.14 3.32
C ALA A 520 20.67 2.68 3.31
N ALA A 521 19.52 2.44 2.69
CA ALA A 521 19.03 1.09 2.42
C ALA A 521 19.99 0.35 1.46
N PRO A 522 20.28 -0.94 1.70
CA PRO A 522 21.16 -1.70 0.81
C PRO A 522 20.54 -1.86 -0.58
N HIS A 523 21.39 -1.84 -1.60
CA HIS A 523 20.97 -2.14 -2.97
C HIS A 523 20.58 -3.61 -3.13
N PRO A 524 19.59 -3.94 -3.99
CA PRO A 524 19.48 -5.29 -4.54
C PRO A 524 20.78 -5.63 -5.27
N MET A 525 21.23 -6.88 -5.17
CA MET A 525 22.27 -7.41 -6.06
C MET A 525 21.58 -8.08 -7.25
N ASP A 526 22.06 -7.77 -8.45
CA ASP A 526 21.80 -8.55 -9.65
C ASP A 526 22.74 -9.77 -9.65
N ASP A 527 22.27 -10.94 -10.09
CA ASP A 527 23.11 -12.13 -10.31
C ASP A 527 22.77 -12.78 -11.67
N GLU A 528 23.78 -13.38 -12.31
CA GLU A 528 23.67 -13.99 -13.64
C GLU A 528 23.15 -15.45 -13.62
N ALA A 529 23.10 -16.10 -14.79
CA ALA A 529 22.27 -17.27 -15.03
C ALA A 529 23.00 -18.65 -15.03
N ALA A 530 22.18 -19.69 -14.83
CA ALA A 530 22.45 -21.13 -15.04
C ALA A 530 23.33 -21.83 -13.95
N PRO A 531 23.17 -23.16 -13.71
CA PRO A 531 22.49 -24.18 -14.54
C PRO A 531 21.27 -24.88 -13.89
N HIS A 532 20.54 -25.65 -14.71
CA HIS A 532 19.57 -26.67 -14.26
C HIS A 532 20.27 -27.89 -13.65
N PRO A 533 19.60 -28.66 -12.76
CA PRO A 533 19.16 -30.00 -13.20
C PRO A 533 17.86 -30.54 -12.56
N MET A 534 17.27 -31.52 -13.26
CA MET A 534 16.23 -32.49 -12.87
C MET A 534 14.81 -32.02 -12.50
N ASP A 535 13.85 -32.85 -12.92
CA ASP A 535 12.41 -32.81 -12.69
C ASP A 535 12.05 -34.06 -11.88
N ASP A 536 11.20 -33.92 -10.85
CA ASP A 536 10.81 -35.03 -9.98
C ASP A 536 9.46 -34.76 -9.28
N GLY A 537 8.50 -35.68 -9.48
CA GLY A 537 7.33 -35.85 -8.60
C GLY A 537 6.23 -34.78 -8.65
N ALA A 538 5.33 -34.85 -9.65
CA ALA A 538 4.06 -34.14 -9.59
C ALA A 538 3.18 -34.63 -8.41
N ALA A 539 2.72 -33.70 -7.57
CA ALA A 539 1.73 -33.93 -6.51
C ALA A 539 0.48 -33.07 -6.74
N PRO A 540 -0.74 -33.54 -6.42
CA PRO A 540 -1.97 -32.95 -6.94
C PRO A 540 -2.37 -31.64 -6.26
N HIS A 541 -3.22 -30.87 -6.97
CA HIS A 541 -3.94 -29.74 -6.40
C HIS A 541 -4.80 -30.18 -5.20
N PRO A 542 -4.88 -29.39 -4.11
CA PRO A 542 -5.95 -29.52 -3.13
C PRO A 542 -7.30 -29.29 -3.82
N MET A 543 -8.29 -30.13 -3.53
CA MET A 543 -9.66 -29.92 -4.01
C MET A 543 -10.39 -28.86 -3.17
N ASP A 544 -11.48 -28.36 -3.73
CA ASP A 544 -12.34 -27.34 -3.13
C ASP A 544 -13.37 -28.01 -2.20
N ASP A 545 -13.34 -27.69 -0.90
CA ASP A 545 -14.15 -28.37 0.12
C ASP A 545 -15.61 -27.87 0.15
N GLY A 546 -16.42 -28.49 -0.71
CA GLY A 546 -17.83 -28.84 -0.50
C GLY A 546 -18.76 -27.82 0.20
N ALA A 547 -19.64 -27.19 -0.58
CA ALA A 547 -20.80 -26.47 -0.04
C ALA A 547 -21.71 -27.40 0.80
N ALA A 548 -22.11 -26.95 2.00
CA ALA A 548 -23.04 -27.65 2.86
C ALA A 548 -24.49 -27.56 2.32
N PRO A 549 -25.32 -28.61 2.48
CA PRO A 549 -26.68 -28.64 1.94
C PRO A 549 -27.67 -27.81 2.76
N HIS A 550 -28.71 -27.29 2.09
CA HIS A 550 -29.86 -26.67 2.74
C HIS A 550 -30.70 -27.72 3.50
N PRO A 551 -31.28 -27.38 4.67
CA PRO A 551 -32.34 -28.18 5.27
C PRO A 551 -33.59 -28.21 4.36
N MET A 552 -34.26 -29.35 4.30
CA MET A 552 -35.62 -29.44 3.77
C MET A 552 -36.62 -29.10 4.88
N ASP A 553 -37.82 -28.65 4.50
CA ASP A 553 -38.98 -28.56 5.38
C ASP A 553 -40.18 -29.22 4.69
N ASP A 554 -41.05 -29.89 5.47
CA ASP A 554 -42.07 -30.83 4.99
C ASP A 554 -43.48 -30.21 5.02
N GLY A 555 -44.18 -30.22 3.88
CA GLY A 555 -45.63 -29.98 3.86
C GLY A 555 -46.18 -29.41 2.55
N ALA A 556 -46.89 -30.23 1.76
CA ALA A 556 -47.54 -29.79 0.53
C ALA A 556 -48.99 -30.29 0.43
N ALA A 557 -49.96 -29.36 0.46
CA ALA A 557 -51.30 -29.44 -0.15
C ALA A 557 -52.15 -28.20 0.23
N PRO A 558 -53.16 -27.80 -0.58
CA PRO A 558 -53.26 -27.85 -2.04
C PRO A 558 -53.55 -26.44 -2.66
N HIS A 559 -53.56 -26.33 -3.98
CA HIS A 559 -53.97 -25.09 -4.67
C HIS A 559 -55.50 -24.89 -4.67
N PRO A 560 -56.03 -23.73 -4.27
CA PRO A 560 -57.28 -23.18 -4.80
C PRO A 560 -57.04 -22.46 -6.15
N MET A 561 -58.11 -22.17 -6.91
CA MET A 561 -58.02 -21.50 -8.22
C MET A 561 -58.08 -19.98 -8.12
N ASP A 562 -57.69 -19.34 -9.23
CA ASP A 562 -57.80 -17.92 -9.56
C ASP A 562 -59.27 -17.45 -9.63
N ASP A 563 -59.62 -16.38 -8.92
CA ASP A 563 -60.89 -15.64 -9.08
C ASP A 563 -60.84 -14.28 -8.35
N GLY A 564 -61.24 -13.20 -9.04
CA GLY A 564 -61.65 -11.92 -8.41
C GLY A 564 -60.54 -10.95 -7.95
N ALA A 565 -60.48 -9.76 -8.58
CA ALA A 565 -59.57 -8.69 -8.18
C ALA A 565 -60.15 -7.76 -7.10
N THR A 566 -59.46 -7.65 -5.96
CA THR A 566 -59.56 -6.52 -5.02
C THR A 566 -58.17 -6.13 -4.51
N SER A 567 -57.96 -4.84 -4.25
CA SER A 567 -56.65 -4.29 -3.87
C SER A 567 -56.32 -4.50 -2.38
N ASP A 568 -55.45 -5.47 -2.08
CA ASP A 568 -54.82 -5.58 -0.77
C ASP A 568 -53.63 -4.59 -0.62
N PRO A 569 -53.34 -4.10 0.60
CA PRO A 569 -52.20 -3.23 0.85
C PRO A 569 -50.87 -4.00 0.72
N GLN A 570 -49.83 -3.31 0.22
CA GLN A 570 -48.50 -3.93 0.11
C GLN A 570 -48.00 -4.40 1.49
N PRO A 571 -47.33 -5.57 1.57
CA PRO A 571 -46.60 -5.96 2.76
C PRO A 571 -45.62 -4.85 3.17
N LEU A 572 -45.66 -4.45 4.45
CA LEU A 572 -44.71 -3.49 5.01
C LEU A 572 -43.29 -3.99 4.75
N GLN A 573 -42.55 -3.28 3.90
CA GLN A 573 -41.14 -3.59 3.64
C GLN A 573 -40.39 -3.55 4.96
N ALA A 574 -39.62 -4.60 5.26
CA ALA A 574 -38.76 -4.62 6.43
C ALA A 574 -37.83 -3.39 6.39
N PRO A 575 -37.67 -2.65 7.51
CA PRO A 575 -36.92 -1.41 7.51
C PRO A 575 -35.50 -1.65 7.02
N SER A 576 -35.06 -0.85 6.05
CA SER A 576 -33.71 -0.93 5.50
C SER A 576 -32.66 -0.91 6.62
N PRO A 577 -31.63 -1.77 6.57
CA PRO A 577 -30.61 -1.83 7.61
C PRO A 577 -29.94 -0.45 7.81
N PRO A 578 -29.50 -0.14 9.05
CA PRO A 578 -28.84 1.14 9.32
C PRO A 578 -27.57 1.29 8.47
N PRO A 579 -27.24 2.51 8.02
CA PRO A 579 -26.02 2.77 7.28
C PRO A 579 -24.79 2.51 8.17
N PRO A 580 -23.71 1.90 7.64
CA PRO A 580 -22.55 1.56 8.44
C PRO A 580 -21.85 2.84 8.93
N LYS A 581 -21.36 2.80 10.17
CA LYS A 581 -20.62 3.91 10.77
C LYS A 581 -19.15 3.85 10.32
N PHE A 582 -18.35 4.80 10.77
CA PHE A 582 -16.93 4.89 10.40
C PHE A 582 -16.07 5.40 11.54
N THR A 583 -14.76 5.24 11.35
CA THR A 583 -13.68 5.65 12.25
C THR A 583 -12.64 6.44 11.46
N LEU A 584 -12.14 7.55 12.01
CA LEU A 584 -11.02 8.30 11.43
C LEU A 584 -9.68 7.75 11.93
N GLY A 585 -8.68 7.70 11.05
CA GLY A 585 -7.28 7.45 11.39
C GLY A 585 -6.41 8.61 10.91
N PHE A 586 -5.50 9.12 11.75
CA PHE A 586 -4.56 10.19 11.39
C PHE A 586 -3.16 9.99 11.97
N ASP A 587 -2.15 10.59 11.30
CA ASP A 587 -0.73 10.52 11.65
C ASP A 587 0.07 11.67 10.97
N ASN A 588 1.31 11.92 11.44
CA ASN A 588 2.21 12.92 10.89
C ASN A 588 2.88 12.46 9.59
N LEU A 589 2.63 13.20 8.52
CA LEU A 589 3.39 13.13 7.27
C LEU A 589 4.64 14.00 7.36
N ASP A 590 5.56 13.56 8.23
CA ASP A 590 6.88 14.17 8.39
C ASP A 590 7.85 13.77 7.26
N PHE A 591 8.59 14.74 6.71
CA PHE A 591 9.79 14.48 5.90
C PHE A 591 10.73 15.68 5.75
N ASN A 592 12.02 15.37 5.56
CA ASN A 592 13.08 16.35 5.34
C ASN A 592 13.16 16.79 3.86
N VAL A 593 13.15 18.09 3.60
CA VAL A 593 13.46 18.67 2.29
C VAL A 593 14.90 19.17 2.28
N GLN A 594 15.76 18.45 1.57
CA GLN A 594 17.18 18.80 1.42
C GLN A 594 17.40 19.78 0.25
N THR A 595 18.24 20.80 0.45
CA THR A 595 18.67 21.71 -0.63
C THR A 595 20.03 21.31 -1.20
N HIS A 596 20.11 21.15 -2.52
CA HIS A 596 21.36 20.78 -3.22
C HIS A 596 22.49 21.83 -3.05
N HIS A 597 22.11 23.08 -2.78
CA HIS A 597 23.03 24.15 -2.40
C HIS A 597 22.46 24.85 -1.18
N GLN A 598 23.07 24.59 -0.03
CA GLN A 598 22.72 25.24 1.22
C GLN A 598 23.27 26.67 1.25
N SER A 599 22.45 27.61 1.71
CA SER A 599 22.83 29.00 1.99
C SER A 599 22.02 29.52 3.18
N GLN A 600 22.35 30.71 3.67
CA GLN A 600 21.54 31.39 4.70
C GLN A 600 20.06 31.53 4.30
N THR A 601 19.78 31.68 3.00
CA THR A 601 18.44 31.82 2.40
C THR A 601 17.85 30.53 1.84
N LYS A 602 18.60 29.41 1.81
CA LYS A 602 18.18 28.10 1.27
C LYS A 602 18.69 26.95 2.13
N LYS A 603 18.23 26.90 3.38
CA LYS A 603 18.53 25.82 4.32
C LYS A 603 17.73 24.56 3.97
N ASN A 604 18.17 23.40 4.46
CA ASN A 604 17.25 22.26 4.62
C ASN A 604 16.11 22.68 5.55
N TYR A 605 14.91 22.15 5.34
CA TYR A 605 13.78 22.33 6.24
C TYR A 605 12.99 21.03 6.39
N GLN A 606 12.27 20.91 7.50
CA GLN A 606 11.37 19.79 7.76
C GLN A 606 9.96 20.23 7.38
N ILE A 607 9.19 19.30 6.80
CA ILE A 607 7.75 19.46 6.60
C ILE A 607 7.05 18.62 7.66
N HIS A 608 6.10 19.24 8.34
CA HIS A 608 5.21 18.64 9.33
C HIS A 608 3.77 18.94 8.89
N TRP A 609 3.08 17.94 8.34
CA TRP A 609 1.69 18.02 7.86
C TRP A 609 0.95 16.78 8.35
N THR A 610 -0.31 16.89 8.76
CA THR A 610 -1.13 15.73 9.13
C THR A 610 -1.78 15.09 7.90
N ASN A 611 -1.76 13.75 7.84
CA ASN A 611 -2.52 12.94 6.89
C ASN A 611 -3.67 12.24 7.62
N HIS A 612 -4.85 12.14 6.99
CA HIS A 612 -6.00 11.48 7.59
C HIS A 612 -6.89 10.76 6.57
N ILE A 613 -7.46 9.64 7.02
CA ILE A 613 -8.39 8.79 6.27
C ILE A 613 -9.61 8.48 7.15
N ALA A 614 -10.75 8.19 6.52
CA ALA A 614 -11.82 7.45 7.19
C ALA A 614 -11.83 6.00 6.72
N VAL A 615 -12.16 5.08 7.63
CA VAL A 615 -12.39 3.67 7.32
C VAL A 615 -13.79 3.31 7.78
N GLN A 616 -14.56 2.68 6.92
CA GLN A 616 -15.90 2.19 7.24
C GLN A 616 -15.81 1.02 8.23
N ASP A 617 -16.65 1.06 9.26
CA ASP A 617 -16.79 -0.04 10.20
C ASP A 617 -17.29 -1.31 9.45
N ARG A 618 -16.63 -2.45 9.69
CA ARG A 618 -17.00 -3.75 9.12
C ARG A 618 -17.96 -4.52 10.03
N VAL A 619 -17.82 -4.36 11.35
CA VAL A 619 -18.72 -4.94 12.36
C VAL A 619 -19.71 -3.87 12.79
N SER A 620 -20.99 -4.07 12.46
CA SER A 620 -22.11 -3.27 12.96
C SER A 620 -22.41 -3.63 14.42
N ALA A 621 -22.71 -2.59 15.21
CA ALA A 621 -23.10 -2.71 16.61
C ALA A 621 -24.54 -2.22 16.85
N ASP A 622 -25.30 -1.90 15.79
CA ASP A 622 -26.60 -1.21 15.86
C ASP A 622 -27.74 -2.05 16.49
N HIS A 623 -27.42 -3.27 16.92
CA HIS A 623 -28.23 -4.16 17.74
C HIS A 623 -28.06 -3.92 19.26
N LEU A 624 -27.12 -3.05 19.65
CA LEU A 624 -26.81 -2.69 21.04
C LEU A 624 -27.32 -1.27 21.37
N PRO A 625 -27.62 -0.98 22.64
CA PRO A 625 -28.06 0.35 23.07
C PRO A 625 -26.92 1.38 23.01
N ASP A 626 -27.29 2.61 22.65
CA ASP A 626 -26.40 3.77 22.52
C ASP A 626 -26.84 4.98 23.37
N ASP A 627 -27.75 4.76 24.33
CA ASP A 627 -28.36 5.82 25.16
C ASP A 627 -27.50 6.20 26.38
N GLN A 628 -26.88 5.22 27.05
CA GLN A 628 -26.15 5.43 28.32
C GLN A 628 -24.81 4.68 28.37
N PRO A 629 -23.78 5.22 29.07
CA PRO A 629 -22.53 4.52 29.34
C PRO A 629 -22.75 3.21 30.11
N ILE A 630 -21.91 2.21 29.85
CA ILE A 630 -22.02 0.84 30.43
C ILE A 630 -22.13 0.85 31.96
N LYS A 631 -21.33 1.67 32.65
CA LYS A 631 -21.43 1.91 34.10
C LYS A 631 -20.77 3.25 34.44
N PRO A 632 -21.27 4.02 35.42
CA PRO A 632 -20.62 5.26 35.85
C PRO A 632 -19.30 4.94 36.57
N LEU A 633 -18.27 5.77 36.39
CA LEU A 633 -16.92 5.53 36.94
C LEU A 633 -16.82 5.21 38.45
N PRO A 634 -17.67 5.74 39.36
CA PRO A 634 -17.62 5.36 40.78
C PRO A 634 -18.01 3.89 41.06
N LEU A 635 -18.59 3.20 40.07
CA LEU A 635 -18.94 1.78 40.09
C LEU A 635 -18.02 0.93 39.20
N TYR A 636 -16.89 1.49 38.74
CA TYR A 636 -15.91 0.74 37.95
C TYR A 636 -15.15 -0.28 38.81
N ASP A 637 -15.12 -1.54 38.36
CA ASP A 637 -14.28 -2.56 38.97
C ASP A 637 -12.88 -2.53 38.34
N ILE A 638 -11.84 -2.46 39.17
CA ILE A 638 -10.46 -2.52 38.72
C ILE A 638 -10.13 -3.87 38.05
N SER A 639 -10.91 -4.93 38.32
CA SER A 639 -10.83 -6.23 37.63
C SER A 639 -11.09 -6.12 36.12
N ASP A 640 -11.95 -5.19 35.69
CA ASP A 640 -12.26 -4.97 34.26
C ASP A 640 -11.00 -4.55 33.48
N SER A 641 -10.02 -3.90 34.14
CA SER A 641 -8.76 -3.45 33.53
C SER A 641 -7.60 -4.43 33.62
N LEU A 642 -7.68 -5.52 34.41
CA LEU A 642 -6.52 -6.35 34.75
C LEU A 642 -6.71 -7.85 34.50
N PRO A 643 -5.62 -8.63 34.40
CA PRO A 643 -5.70 -10.06 34.11
C PRO A 643 -6.36 -10.86 35.24
N THR A 644 -7.55 -11.41 34.95
CA THR A 644 -8.27 -12.37 35.81
C THR A 644 -7.75 -13.79 35.61
N PRO A 645 -8.07 -14.77 36.47
CA PRO A 645 -7.74 -16.18 36.21
C PRO A 645 -8.18 -16.66 34.80
N ASP A 646 -9.35 -16.22 34.33
CA ASP A 646 -9.87 -16.54 33.00
C ASP A 646 -9.04 -15.91 31.87
N THR A 647 -8.46 -14.73 32.12
CA THR A 647 -7.52 -14.08 31.18
C THR A 647 -6.30 -14.99 30.93
N TRP A 648 -5.78 -15.63 31.97
CA TRP A 648 -4.65 -16.56 31.87
C TRP A 648 -5.04 -17.94 31.36
N ALA A 649 -6.24 -18.42 31.68
CA ALA A 649 -6.78 -19.66 31.11
C ALA A 649 -6.99 -19.56 29.59
N ALA A 650 -7.44 -18.40 29.10
CA ALA A 650 -7.56 -18.12 27.68
C ALA A 650 -6.18 -17.96 27.01
N LEU A 651 -5.27 -17.16 27.58
CA LEU A 651 -3.88 -17.03 27.10
C LEU A 651 -3.18 -18.39 26.96
N ARG A 652 -3.41 -19.30 27.92
CA ARG A 652 -2.92 -20.68 27.86
C ARG A 652 -3.47 -21.45 26.66
N GLY A 653 -4.75 -21.30 26.35
CA GLY A 653 -5.37 -21.87 25.14
C GLY A 653 -4.79 -21.30 23.85
N ASP A 654 -4.64 -19.98 23.79
CA ASP A 654 -4.04 -19.26 22.66
C ASP A 654 -2.60 -19.76 22.40
N PHE A 655 -1.78 -19.86 23.46
CA PHE A 655 -0.42 -20.42 23.40
C PHE A 655 -0.37 -21.89 22.98
N VAL A 656 -1.35 -22.71 23.37
CA VAL A 656 -1.43 -24.11 22.93
C VAL A 656 -1.70 -24.21 21.43
N VAL A 657 -2.52 -23.33 20.85
CA VAL A 657 -2.73 -23.30 19.40
C VAL A 657 -1.45 -22.88 18.66
N LEU A 658 -0.76 -21.83 19.14
CA LEU A 658 0.53 -21.39 18.56
C LEU A 658 1.61 -22.49 18.66
N GLY A 659 1.68 -23.20 19.78
CA GLY A 659 2.58 -24.35 19.96
C GLY A 659 2.29 -25.50 18.99
N CYS A 660 1.01 -25.82 18.75
CA CYS A 660 0.61 -26.80 17.74
C CYS A 660 1.07 -26.37 16.34
N GLN A 661 0.88 -25.10 15.96
CA GLN A 661 1.32 -24.56 14.67
C GLN A 661 2.85 -24.65 14.50
N TYR A 662 3.64 -24.37 15.55
CA TYR A 662 5.10 -24.51 15.49
C TYR A 662 5.53 -25.97 15.27
N LEU A 663 4.93 -26.93 15.98
CA LEU A 663 5.26 -28.35 15.82
C LEU A 663 4.95 -28.84 14.39
N THR A 664 3.72 -28.67 13.92
CA THR A 664 3.32 -29.21 12.61
C THR A 664 4.02 -28.54 11.43
N ARG A 665 4.55 -27.32 11.61
CA ARG A 665 5.27 -26.57 10.59
C ARG A 665 6.78 -26.82 10.56
N TYR A 666 7.40 -27.04 11.72
CA TYR A 666 8.86 -27.06 11.84
C TYR A 666 9.46 -28.40 12.31
N VAL A 667 8.66 -29.34 12.83
CA VAL A 667 9.13 -30.67 13.29
C VAL A 667 8.55 -31.76 12.39
N THR A 668 9.41 -32.62 11.82
CA THR A 668 9.01 -33.57 10.77
C THR A 668 7.96 -34.57 11.25
N ALA A 669 8.13 -35.16 12.44
CA ALA A 669 7.18 -36.12 13.01
C ALA A 669 5.73 -35.60 13.17
N PHE A 670 5.55 -34.29 13.33
CA PHE A 670 4.24 -33.69 13.58
C PHE A 670 3.53 -33.18 12.31
N ARG A 671 4.19 -33.18 11.15
CA ARG A 671 3.58 -32.77 9.85
C ARG A 671 2.24 -33.48 9.53
N PRO A 672 2.00 -34.77 9.85
CA PRO A 672 0.71 -35.41 9.61
C PRO A 672 -0.48 -34.74 10.32
N PHE A 673 -0.25 -34.06 11.44
CA PHE A 673 -1.28 -33.33 12.19
C PHE A 673 -1.63 -31.96 11.59
N ALA A 674 -0.97 -31.51 10.51
CA ALA A 674 -1.26 -30.22 9.89
C ALA A 674 -2.73 -30.07 9.43
N SER A 675 -3.43 -31.18 9.18
CA SER A 675 -4.86 -31.22 8.84
C SER A 675 -5.82 -30.99 10.03
N VAL A 676 -5.34 -31.06 11.28
CA VAL A 676 -6.16 -30.89 12.49
C VAL A 676 -5.83 -29.62 13.28
N VAL A 677 -4.76 -28.92 12.91
CA VAL A 677 -4.30 -27.68 13.55
C VAL A 677 -5.09 -26.46 13.08
N ILE A 678 -5.45 -25.62 14.05
CA ILE A 678 -6.12 -24.34 13.85
C ILE A 678 -5.09 -23.34 13.32
N ASN A 679 -5.15 -23.04 12.02
CA ASN A 679 -4.25 -22.10 11.33
C ASN A 679 -4.75 -20.63 11.39
N HIS A 680 -6.02 -20.44 11.72
CA HIS A 680 -6.69 -19.16 11.95
C HIS A 680 -7.61 -19.36 13.16
N ILE A 681 -7.37 -18.65 14.27
CA ILE A 681 -8.17 -18.83 15.49
C ILE A 681 -9.55 -18.19 15.27
N PRO A 682 -10.65 -18.98 15.34
CA PRO A 682 -11.97 -18.49 14.98
C PRO A 682 -12.60 -17.66 16.11
N HIS A 683 -13.26 -16.58 15.73
CA HIS A 683 -14.07 -15.72 16.59
C HIS A 683 -15.37 -15.33 15.86
N GLN A 684 -16.33 -14.75 16.59
CA GLN A 684 -17.69 -14.46 16.10
C GLN A 684 -17.78 -13.59 14.82
N TYR A 685 -16.70 -12.91 14.43
CA TYR A 685 -16.63 -12.06 13.24
C TYR A 685 -15.55 -12.46 12.23
N SER A 686 -14.96 -13.67 12.32
CA SER A 686 -13.85 -14.06 11.43
C SER A 686 -14.16 -13.94 9.94
N ASP A 687 -15.38 -14.26 9.51
CA ASP A 687 -15.75 -14.16 8.09
C ASP A 687 -15.96 -12.70 7.65
N ILE A 688 -16.42 -11.81 8.55
CA ILE A 688 -16.49 -10.36 8.33
C ILE A 688 -15.07 -9.75 8.29
N MET A 689 -14.19 -10.14 9.23
CA MET A 689 -12.79 -9.69 9.25
C MET A 689 -11.96 -10.24 8.09
N SER A 690 -12.42 -11.30 7.44
CA SER A 690 -11.87 -11.77 6.17
C SER A 690 -12.29 -10.91 4.96
N GLN A 691 -13.29 -10.04 5.07
CA GLN A 691 -13.65 -9.11 3.99
C GLN A 691 -12.70 -7.91 3.93
N PRO A 692 -12.44 -7.33 2.73
CA PRO A 692 -11.63 -6.14 2.60
C PRO A 692 -12.28 -4.92 3.29
N SER A 693 -11.45 -4.02 3.80
CA SER A 693 -11.87 -2.74 4.38
C SER A 693 -12.19 -1.71 3.30
N THR A 694 -13.15 -0.82 3.57
CA THR A 694 -13.44 0.33 2.69
C THR A 694 -12.76 1.58 3.25
N GLU A 695 -11.85 2.18 2.46
CA GLU A 695 -11.12 3.41 2.80
C GLU A 695 -11.68 4.63 2.06
N PHE A 696 -11.73 5.78 2.74
CA PHE A 696 -12.02 7.09 2.16
C PHE A 696 -10.86 8.05 2.48
N PRO A 697 -9.90 8.25 1.54
CA PRO A 697 -8.84 9.23 1.71
C PRO A 697 -9.38 10.66 1.72
N LEU A 698 -8.89 11.50 2.66
CA LEU A 698 -9.38 12.87 2.89
C LEU A 698 -8.36 13.96 2.48
N GLY A 699 -7.11 13.57 2.26
CA GLY A 699 -6.02 14.42 1.80
C GLY A 699 -5.05 14.77 2.93
N LEU A 700 -4.40 15.93 2.82
CA LEU A 700 -3.49 16.45 3.84
C LEU A 700 -4.06 17.73 4.45
N LEU A 701 -3.79 17.92 5.74
CA LEU A 701 -3.95 19.16 6.46
C LEU A 701 -2.56 19.79 6.62
N PHE A 702 -2.41 21.06 6.19
CA PHE A 702 -1.12 21.77 6.21
C PHE A 702 -0.86 22.38 7.59
N LYS A 703 -0.87 21.49 8.58
CA LYS A 703 -0.90 21.76 10.02
C LYS A 703 -0.09 20.69 10.73
N ASN A 704 0.59 21.08 11.80
CA ASN A 704 1.44 20.21 12.60
C ASN A 704 0.75 19.84 13.93
N GLU A 705 0.30 18.60 14.09
CA GLU A 705 -0.43 18.16 15.29
C GLU A 705 0.39 18.24 16.59
N THR A 706 1.73 18.33 16.50
CA THR A 706 2.60 18.52 17.67
C THR A 706 2.56 19.95 18.22
N GLN A 707 2.00 20.90 17.46
CA GLN A 707 1.80 22.29 17.89
C GLN A 707 0.36 22.53 18.32
N SER A 708 0.16 22.98 19.55
CA SER A 708 -1.17 23.14 20.18
C SER A 708 -2.18 23.91 19.34
N GLY A 709 -1.80 25.03 18.71
CA GLY A 709 -2.72 25.83 17.88
C GLY A 709 -3.12 25.12 16.59
N ASP A 710 -2.15 24.49 15.90
CA ASP A 710 -2.40 23.72 14.69
C ASP A 710 -3.25 22.48 14.97
N LEU A 711 -3.07 21.84 16.13
CA LEU A 711 -3.92 20.73 16.58
C LEU A 711 -5.37 21.17 16.82
N VAL A 712 -5.61 22.36 17.36
CA VAL A 712 -6.98 22.91 17.49
C VAL A 712 -7.63 23.05 16.11
N ASP A 713 -6.92 23.64 15.15
CA ASP A 713 -7.43 23.78 13.78
C ASP A 713 -7.75 22.41 13.14
N ILE A 714 -6.89 21.41 13.34
CA ILE A 714 -7.09 20.03 12.88
C ILE A 714 -8.36 19.42 13.48
N LEU A 715 -8.54 19.51 14.81
CA LEU A 715 -9.68 18.88 15.49
C LEU A 715 -11.00 19.62 15.22
N GLN A 716 -10.98 20.94 15.13
CA GLN A 716 -12.15 21.73 14.73
C GLN A 716 -12.55 21.42 13.28
N HIS A 717 -11.58 21.31 12.36
CA HIS A 717 -11.82 20.87 10.98
C HIS A 717 -12.43 19.46 10.93
N MET A 718 -11.85 18.50 11.67
CA MET A 718 -12.37 17.12 11.72
C MET A 718 -13.80 17.05 12.25
N GLN A 719 -14.11 17.80 13.31
CA GLN A 719 -15.47 17.85 13.85
C GLN A 719 -16.45 18.49 12.86
N LYS A 720 -16.10 19.66 12.31
CA LYS A 720 -16.98 20.44 11.43
C LYS A 720 -17.35 19.70 10.14
N GLU A 721 -16.37 19.10 9.48
CA GLU A 721 -16.56 18.54 8.13
C GLU A 721 -17.05 17.09 8.16
N TYR A 722 -16.65 16.28 9.15
CA TYR A 722 -16.88 14.83 9.13
C TYR A 722 -17.93 14.32 10.12
N VAL A 723 -18.17 14.98 11.27
CA VAL A 723 -19.13 14.48 12.27
C VAL A 723 -20.57 14.58 11.76
N PRO A 724 -21.34 13.47 11.68
CA PRO A 724 -22.75 13.51 11.31
C PRO A 724 -23.60 14.25 12.36
N ARG A 725 -24.74 14.82 11.96
CA ARG A 725 -25.68 15.51 12.85
C ARG A 725 -27.11 14.97 12.80
N THR A 726 -27.84 15.10 13.89
CA THR A 726 -29.30 14.93 13.90
C THR A 726 -30.00 16.10 13.20
N PRO A 727 -31.29 15.99 12.82
CA PRO A 727 -32.06 17.12 12.25
C PRO A 727 -32.08 18.35 13.17
N ASP A 728 -32.05 18.10 14.48
CA ASP A 728 -32.07 19.11 15.54
C ASP A 728 -30.67 19.72 15.81
N GLY A 729 -29.65 19.30 15.04
CA GLY A 729 -28.29 19.86 15.03
C GLY A 729 -27.28 19.17 15.95
N GLU A 730 -27.68 18.16 16.72
CA GLU A 730 -26.81 17.47 17.68
C GLU A 730 -25.72 16.63 16.99
N LEU A 731 -24.51 16.64 17.54
CA LEU A 731 -23.37 15.88 17.03
C LEU A 731 -23.49 14.38 17.35
N LEU A 732 -23.43 13.53 16.32
CA LEU A 732 -23.38 12.06 16.43
C LEU A 732 -21.91 11.60 16.47
N PRO A 733 -21.36 11.18 17.63
CA PRO A 733 -19.90 11.11 17.78
C PRO A 733 -19.21 10.02 16.96
N ILE A 734 -18.05 10.36 16.41
CA ILE A 734 -17.18 9.46 15.65
C ILE A 734 -15.91 9.13 16.42
N PHE A 735 -15.33 7.96 16.14
CA PHE A 735 -14.03 7.57 16.69
C PHE A 735 -12.89 8.20 15.88
N VAL A 736 -11.84 8.65 16.57
CA VAL A 736 -10.62 9.20 15.97
C VAL A 736 -9.40 8.52 16.59
N GLY A 737 -8.71 7.71 15.79
CA GLY A 737 -7.54 6.95 16.18
C GLY A 737 -6.25 7.57 15.64
N GLY A 738 -5.18 7.44 16.41
CA GLY A 738 -3.82 7.80 16.01
C GLY A 738 -2.78 7.05 16.82
N ASP A 739 -1.52 7.48 16.72
CA ASP A 739 -0.45 7.06 17.62
C ASP A 739 -0.72 7.55 19.08
N ARG A 740 0.08 7.08 20.04
CA ARG A 740 -0.09 7.46 21.45
C ARG A 740 0.21 8.95 21.73
N LEU A 741 1.11 9.59 20.99
CA LEU A 741 1.30 11.04 21.09
C LEU A 741 0.10 11.77 20.49
N SER A 742 -0.37 11.36 19.30
CA SER A 742 -1.55 11.93 18.63
C SER A 742 -2.83 11.85 19.50
N GLU A 743 -3.16 10.67 20.06
CA GLU A 743 -4.26 10.51 21.04
C GLU A 743 -4.03 11.40 22.26
N GLY A 744 -2.82 11.31 22.83
CA GLY A 744 -2.46 11.95 24.09
C GLY A 744 -2.66 13.46 24.04
N CYS A 745 -2.17 14.09 22.96
CA CYS A 745 -2.32 15.51 22.69
C CYS A 745 -3.78 15.87 22.38
N SER A 746 -4.48 15.08 21.54
CA SER A 746 -5.86 15.40 21.13
C SER A 746 -6.87 15.36 22.28
N ARG A 747 -6.81 14.33 23.13
CA ARG A 747 -7.65 14.24 24.33
C ARG A 747 -7.27 15.32 25.37
N ASN A 748 -5.99 15.60 25.56
CA ASN A 748 -5.57 16.71 26.41
C ASN A 748 -6.08 18.07 25.89
N MET A 749 -6.15 18.24 24.56
CA MET A 749 -6.73 19.43 23.94
C MET A 749 -8.23 19.52 24.19
N GLN A 750 -8.99 18.45 23.90
CA GLN A 750 -10.42 18.35 24.19
C GLN A 750 -10.75 18.70 25.66
N TRP A 751 -9.91 18.27 26.61
CA TRP A 751 -10.05 18.59 28.04
C TRP A 751 -9.81 20.06 28.42
N SER A 752 -9.12 20.83 27.57
CA SER A 752 -8.97 22.30 27.70
C SER A 752 -10.19 23.05 27.18
N PHE A 753 -10.93 22.46 26.22
CA PHE A 753 -12.20 22.99 25.71
C PHE A 753 -13.42 22.60 26.57
N GLY A 754 -13.23 21.84 27.66
CA GLY A 754 -14.32 21.28 28.48
C GLY A 754 -15.28 22.31 29.11
N GLU A 755 -14.87 23.58 29.21
CA GLU A 755 -15.69 24.68 29.73
C GLU A 755 -16.57 25.38 28.66
N GLY A 756 -16.45 25.00 27.38
CA GLY A 756 -17.25 25.59 26.29
C GLY A 756 -18.76 25.46 26.51
N GLU A 757 -19.56 26.36 25.93
CA GLU A 757 -21.00 26.45 26.25
C GLU A 757 -21.77 25.24 25.71
N CYS A 758 -21.53 24.84 24.45
CA CYS A 758 -22.19 23.73 23.79
C CYS A 758 -21.28 22.52 23.56
N ARG A 759 -21.87 21.42 23.08
CA ARG A 759 -21.15 20.17 22.76
C ARG A 759 -20.10 20.36 21.64
N GLU A 760 -20.33 21.30 20.72
CA GLU A 760 -19.41 21.57 19.62
C GLU A 760 -18.16 22.30 20.09
N ASP A 761 -18.31 23.33 20.93
CA ASP A 761 -17.18 24.05 21.56
C ASP A 761 -16.24 23.09 22.30
N ARG A 762 -16.82 22.11 23.01
CA ARG A 762 -16.11 21.06 23.79
C ARG A 762 -15.42 19.99 22.92
N LEU A 763 -15.44 20.12 21.59
CA LEU A 763 -15.01 19.07 20.64
C LEU A 763 -15.72 17.72 20.89
N GLY A 764 -16.96 17.75 21.38
CA GLY A 764 -17.71 16.58 21.89
C GLY A 764 -18.31 15.67 20.82
N GLY A 765 -18.02 15.92 19.54
CA GLY A 765 -18.28 15.01 18.42
C GLY A 765 -17.15 14.01 18.13
N LEU A 766 -15.98 14.16 18.77
CA LEU A 766 -14.80 13.31 18.55
C LEU A 766 -14.50 12.44 19.78
N ILE A 767 -14.26 11.14 19.58
CA ILE A 767 -13.87 10.20 20.64
C ILE A 767 -12.47 9.65 20.33
N PHE A 768 -11.48 10.06 21.11
CA PHE A 768 -10.07 9.72 20.89
C PHE A 768 -9.67 8.38 21.50
N PHE A 769 -8.83 7.65 20.78
CA PHE A 769 -8.20 6.39 21.22
C PHE A 769 -6.84 6.19 20.54
N PHE A 770 -5.98 5.35 21.12
CA PHE A 770 -4.67 4.99 20.53
C PHE A 770 -4.78 3.70 19.70
N LEU A 771 -3.95 3.58 18.66
CA LEU A 771 -3.91 2.44 17.73
C LEU A 771 -2.75 1.45 17.99
N ASP A 772 -2.86 0.26 17.39
CA ASP A 772 -2.22 -0.94 17.90
C ASP A 772 -0.76 -1.17 17.44
N TRP A 773 -0.34 -0.68 16.26
CA TRP A 773 1.02 -0.96 15.77
C TRP A 773 2.10 -0.28 16.62
N HIS A 774 1.94 1.02 16.93
CA HIS A 774 2.87 1.73 17.81
C HIS A 774 2.94 1.13 19.22
N ALA A 775 1.81 0.66 19.74
CA ALA A 775 1.74 -0.03 21.02
C ALA A 775 2.49 -1.38 21.00
N ILE A 776 2.22 -2.26 20.03
CA ILE A 776 2.91 -3.55 19.89
C ILE A 776 4.42 -3.35 19.63
N ARG A 777 4.80 -2.34 18.86
CA ARG A 777 6.20 -1.92 18.64
C ARG A 777 6.90 -1.49 19.94
N ASN A 778 6.17 -0.87 20.88
CA ASN A 778 6.68 -0.57 22.22
C ASN A 778 6.82 -1.82 23.10
N LEU A 779 5.94 -2.82 23.01
CA LEU A 779 6.12 -4.11 23.70
C LEU A 779 7.36 -4.85 23.20
N HIS A 780 7.62 -4.85 21.87
CA HIS A 780 8.91 -5.31 21.33
C HIS A 780 10.09 -4.47 21.85
N GLY A 781 9.91 -3.17 22.11
CA GLY A 781 10.92 -2.31 22.75
C GLY A 781 11.24 -2.74 24.19
N ILE A 782 10.23 -3.18 24.95
CA ILE A 782 10.43 -3.80 26.28
C ILE A 782 11.18 -5.12 26.13
N HIS A 783 10.82 -5.99 25.17
CA HIS A 783 11.55 -7.22 24.88
C HIS A 783 13.03 -6.95 24.52
N GLN A 784 13.32 -5.87 23.78
CA GLN A 784 14.70 -5.42 23.52
C GLN A 784 15.41 -5.03 24.83
N LYS A 785 14.78 -4.20 25.66
CA LYS A 785 15.30 -3.72 26.95
C LYS A 785 15.59 -4.87 27.93
N VAL A 786 14.80 -5.95 27.88
CA VAL A 786 14.96 -7.14 28.74
C VAL A 786 16.03 -8.11 28.20
N PHE A 787 16.01 -8.48 26.91
CA PHE A 787 16.79 -9.62 26.39
C PHE A 787 17.92 -9.26 25.41
N LEU A 788 17.94 -8.07 24.79
CA LEU A 788 18.97 -7.71 23.80
C LEU A 788 20.14 -6.94 24.45
N LYS A 789 21.01 -7.66 25.17
CA LYS A 789 22.27 -7.10 25.68
C LYS A 789 23.47 -7.51 24.81
N GLU A 790 24.24 -6.57 24.31
CA GLU A 790 25.45 -6.87 23.52
C GLU A 790 26.53 -7.64 24.31
N ALA A 791 26.61 -7.43 25.63
CA ALA A 791 27.45 -8.22 26.52
C ALA A 791 27.13 -9.73 26.48
N SER A 792 25.90 -10.12 26.11
CA SER A 792 25.48 -11.52 25.97
C SER A 792 25.93 -12.18 24.66
N SER A 793 26.68 -11.46 23.81
CA SER A 793 27.24 -11.99 22.53
C SER A 793 28.07 -13.26 22.66
N ARG A 794 28.59 -13.57 23.85
CA ARG A 794 29.30 -14.84 24.19
C ARG A 794 28.51 -15.77 25.11
N ASP A 795 27.36 -15.34 25.63
CA ASP A 795 26.47 -16.17 26.44
C ASP A 795 25.60 -17.03 25.50
N HIS A 796 26.08 -18.25 25.21
CA HIS A 796 25.49 -19.13 24.19
C HIS A 796 23.98 -19.40 24.46
N GLY A 797 23.16 -19.29 23.40
CA GLY A 797 21.70 -19.46 23.47
C GLY A 797 20.89 -18.26 23.98
N THR A 798 21.52 -17.14 24.38
CA THR A 798 20.82 -15.87 24.64
C THR A 798 20.36 -15.19 23.35
N PHE A 799 19.42 -14.25 23.42
CA PHE A 799 18.85 -13.60 22.22
C PHE A 799 19.92 -12.93 21.34
N TYR A 800 20.87 -12.16 21.91
CA TYR A 800 21.93 -11.52 21.10
C TYR A 800 22.88 -12.57 20.49
N ALA A 801 23.25 -13.63 21.22
CA ALA A 801 24.05 -14.72 20.68
C ALA A 801 23.31 -15.46 19.54
N ASN A 802 21.99 -15.64 19.66
CA ASN A 802 21.14 -16.23 18.63
C ASN A 802 21.09 -15.34 17.38
N LEU A 803 20.98 -14.01 17.52
CA LEU A 803 21.11 -13.07 16.39
C LEU A 803 22.48 -13.16 15.68
N ASN A 804 23.56 -13.48 16.41
CA ASN A 804 24.86 -13.75 15.79
C ASN A 804 24.83 -15.06 14.98
N LYS A 805 24.26 -16.13 15.53
CA LYS A 805 24.17 -17.46 14.90
C LYS A 805 23.44 -17.42 13.55
N ILE A 806 22.28 -16.76 13.50
CA ILE A 806 21.47 -16.61 12.26
C ILE A 806 21.82 -15.33 11.45
N GLN A 807 22.97 -14.71 11.72
CA GLN A 807 23.50 -13.52 11.03
C GLN A 807 22.52 -12.32 10.91
N ASN A 808 21.49 -12.24 11.76
CA ASN A 808 20.43 -11.24 11.66
C ASN A 808 20.88 -9.89 12.25
N SER A 809 21.81 -9.24 11.53
CA SER A 809 22.42 -7.95 11.89
C SER A 809 21.42 -6.80 11.91
N ASN A 810 20.38 -6.83 11.07
CA ASN A 810 19.34 -5.79 11.04
C ASN A 810 18.48 -5.82 12.31
N ALA A 811 18.14 -7.00 12.85
CA ALA A 811 17.41 -7.10 14.11
C ALA A 811 18.17 -6.44 15.29
N LYS A 812 19.51 -6.42 15.29
CA LYS A 812 20.30 -5.77 16.35
C LYS A 812 20.02 -4.27 16.50
N LYS A 813 19.50 -3.62 15.45
CA LYS A 813 19.09 -2.20 15.46
C LYS A 813 17.83 -1.93 16.32
N GLY A 814 17.14 -2.98 16.77
CA GLY A 814 15.93 -2.87 17.60
C GLY A 814 14.65 -2.57 16.81
N PRO A 815 13.46 -2.69 17.44
CA PRO A 815 12.17 -2.53 16.79
C PRO A 815 11.81 -1.08 16.43
N HIS A 816 12.49 -0.09 17.02
CA HIS A 816 12.30 1.31 16.63
C HIS A 816 12.95 1.60 15.27
N SER A 817 14.14 1.07 14.99
CA SER A 817 14.88 1.30 13.74
C SER A 817 14.71 0.20 12.68
N ALA A 818 14.29 -1.00 13.07
CA ALA A 818 14.19 -2.16 12.16
C ALA A 818 13.03 -3.12 12.54
N TYR A 819 11.83 -2.57 12.79
CA TYR A 819 10.66 -3.32 13.30
C TYR A 819 10.47 -4.72 12.72
N ASN A 820 10.33 -4.84 11.40
CA ASN A 820 10.05 -6.13 10.76
C ASN A 820 11.18 -7.16 10.95
N ALA A 821 12.44 -6.74 10.87
CA ALA A 821 13.59 -7.62 11.10
C ALA A 821 13.72 -8.05 12.57
N TYR A 822 13.41 -7.14 13.51
CA TYR A 822 13.35 -7.45 14.94
C TYR A 822 12.24 -8.47 15.25
N LYS A 823 11.04 -8.22 14.72
CA LYS A 823 9.84 -9.04 14.88
C LYS A 823 10.05 -10.46 14.33
N GLU A 824 10.62 -10.58 13.13
CA GLU A 824 11.03 -11.87 12.55
C GLU A 824 12.05 -12.61 13.42
N ALA A 825 12.99 -11.89 14.03
CA ALA A 825 13.95 -12.51 14.94
C ALA A 825 13.31 -13.05 16.23
N VAL A 826 12.35 -12.32 16.81
CA VAL A 826 11.56 -12.79 17.96
C VAL A 826 10.75 -14.03 17.57
N HIS A 827 10.11 -14.06 16.40
CA HIS A 827 9.41 -15.26 15.89
C HIS A 827 10.35 -16.48 15.80
N LYS A 828 11.51 -16.33 15.16
CA LYS A 828 12.51 -17.42 15.00
C LYS A 828 13.00 -17.94 16.34
N ASP A 829 13.32 -17.05 17.27
CA ASP A 829 13.86 -17.39 18.59
C ASP A 829 12.80 -18.04 19.51
N THR A 830 11.56 -17.54 19.46
CA THR A 830 10.40 -18.11 20.19
C THR A 830 10.08 -19.51 19.67
N ALA A 831 9.94 -19.68 18.35
CA ALA A 831 9.68 -20.97 17.74
C ALA A 831 10.80 -21.99 18.04
N ALA A 832 12.08 -21.58 17.93
CA ALA A 832 13.20 -22.44 18.26
C ALA A 832 13.23 -22.86 19.75
N THR A 833 12.93 -21.93 20.66
CA THR A 833 12.88 -22.24 22.10
C THR A 833 11.71 -23.16 22.43
N PHE A 834 10.54 -22.97 21.79
CA PHE A 834 9.37 -23.85 21.95
C PHE A 834 9.64 -25.26 21.41
N ILE A 835 10.27 -25.37 20.24
CA ILE A 835 10.64 -26.66 19.63
C ILE A 835 11.67 -27.38 20.50
N ALA A 836 12.69 -26.69 21.02
CA ALA A 836 13.68 -27.30 21.91
C ALA A 836 13.02 -27.90 23.18
N ALA A 837 12.08 -27.18 23.80
CA ALA A 837 11.29 -27.66 24.93
C ALA A 837 10.37 -28.84 24.57
N SER A 838 9.83 -28.83 23.36
CA SER A 838 9.02 -29.94 22.85
C SER A 838 9.85 -31.20 22.61
N LEU A 839 11.05 -31.08 22.06
CA LEU A 839 11.95 -32.22 21.85
C LEU A 839 12.43 -32.82 23.19
N GLU A 840 12.63 -32.02 24.24
CA GLU A 840 12.89 -32.53 25.59
C GLU A 840 11.66 -33.30 26.13
N HIS A 841 10.45 -32.75 25.98
CA HIS A 841 9.20 -33.41 26.42
C HIS A 841 8.94 -34.75 25.69
N PHE A 842 9.22 -34.81 24.38
CA PHE A 842 9.00 -36.01 23.55
C PHE A 842 10.18 -36.98 23.51
N GLY A 843 11.32 -36.67 24.17
CA GLY A 843 12.52 -37.53 24.13
C GLY A 843 13.17 -37.64 22.75
N MET A 844 13.09 -36.59 21.94
CA MET A 844 13.66 -36.51 20.58
C MET A 844 14.99 -35.76 20.59
N ASP A 845 15.85 -35.99 19.59
CA ASP A 845 17.16 -35.34 19.47
C ASP A 845 17.19 -34.21 18.43
N SER A 846 16.52 -34.41 17.29
CA SER A 846 16.45 -33.45 16.18
C SER A 846 15.00 -33.07 15.85
N PRO A 847 14.72 -31.83 15.40
CA PRO A 847 13.46 -31.48 14.74
C PRO A 847 13.12 -32.35 13.52
N GLU A 848 14.11 -33.02 12.94
CA GLU A 848 13.96 -33.84 11.74
C GLU A 848 13.63 -35.32 12.04
N ASP A 849 13.76 -35.75 13.30
CA ASP A 849 13.49 -37.12 13.72
C ASP A 849 12.03 -37.53 13.48
N VAL A 850 11.83 -38.82 13.19
CA VAL A 850 10.51 -39.47 13.10
C VAL A 850 10.54 -40.81 13.85
N PRO A 851 10.44 -40.81 15.20
CA PRO A 851 10.50 -42.05 15.97
C PRO A 851 9.26 -42.91 15.73
N GLU A 852 9.44 -44.19 15.36
CA GLU A 852 8.36 -45.08 14.90
C GLU A 852 7.18 -45.23 15.89
N ASN A 853 7.44 -45.03 17.18
CA ASN A 853 6.48 -45.20 18.28
C ASN A 853 6.09 -43.89 18.99
N LEU A 854 6.50 -42.72 18.48
CA LEU A 854 6.19 -41.41 19.10
C LEU A 854 4.69 -41.16 19.20
N VAL A 855 3.95 -41.46 18.13
CA VAL A 855 2.49 -41.32 18.07
C VAL A 855 1.86 -42.72 18.22
N PRO A 856 0.93 -42.97 19.15
CA PRO A 856 0.26 -44.27 19.25
C PRO A 856 -0.46 -44.65 17.94
N SER A 857 -0.53 -45.94 17.61
CA SER A 857 -1.22 -46.42 16.40
C SER A 857 -2.69 -45.98 16.36
N HIS A 858 -3.40 -46.10 17.48
CA HIS A 858 -4.80 -45.65 17.60
C HIS A 858 -4.97 -44.13 17.37
N VAL A 859 -3.93 -43.32 17.58
CA VAL A 859 -3.96 -41.87 17.23
C VAL A 859 -3.60 -41.66 15.75
N ARG A 860 -2.69 -42.45 15.16
CA ARG A 860 -2.37 -42.37 13.72
C ARG A 860 -3.55 -42.77 12.84
N GLU A 861 -4.25 -43.83 13.22
CA GLU A 861 -5.40 -44.39 12.50
C GLU A 861 -6.74 -43.77 12.93
N GLY A 862 -6.79 -43.14 14.11
CA GLY A 862 -7.98 -42.53 14.69
C GLY A 862 -8.52 -41.30 13.95
N THR A 863 -9.63 -40.79 14.46
CA THR A 863 -10.34 -39.62 13.93
C THR A 863 -9.52 -38.33 14.01
N GLN A 864 -9.93 -37.32 13.23
CA GLN A 864 -9.32 -36.00 13.28
C GLN A 864 -9.50 -35.30 14.65
N GLU A 865 -10.48 -35.72 15.46
CA GLU A 865 -10.67 -35.24 16.83
C GLU A 865 -9.68 -35.88 17.81
N GLU A 866 -9.48 -37.20 17.74
CA GLU A 866 -8.48 -37.90 18.56
C GLU A 866 -7.05 -37.42 18.25
N LYS A 867 -6.75 -37.18 16.97
CA LYS A 867 -5.49 -36.57 16.51
C LYS A 867 -5.27 -35.16 17.08
N ARG A 868 -6.31 -34.32 17.04
CA ARG A 868 -6.27 -32.96 17.58
C ARG A 868 -6.03 -32.97 19.09
N ARG A 869 -6.81 -33.76 19.80
CA ARG A 869 -6.78 -33.86 21.26
C ARG A 869 -5.42 -34.37 21.75
N TRP A 870 -4.92 -35.47 21.18
CA TRP A 870 -3.60 -36.00 21.54
C TRP A 870 -2.48 -34.95 21.36
N LEU A 871 -2.47 -34.20 20.26
CA LEU A 871 -1.48 -33.14 20.04
C LEU A 871 -1.65 -32.00 21.05
N GLN A 872 -2.88 -31.52 21.25
CA GLN A 872 -3.19 -30.46 22.19
C GLN A 872 -2.83 -30.84 23.63
N ASP A 873 -3.06 -32.08 24.07
CA ASP A 873 -2.77 -32.56 25.42
C ASP A 873 -1.26 -32.53 25.74
N HIS A 874 -0.40 -32.87 24.77
CA HIS A 874 1.06 -32.81 24.95
C HIS A 874 1.58 -31.37 24.86
N VAL A 875 1.09 -30.58 23.89
CA VAL A 875 1.42 -29.15 23.77
C VAL A 875 0.97 -28.37 25.02
N THR A 876 -0.14 -28.75 25.63
CA THR A 876 -0.62 -28.23 26.92
C THR A 876 0.38 -28.49 28.05
N GLN A 877 0.90 -29.72 28.17
CA GLN A 877 1.92 -30.05 29.16
C GLN A 877 3.23 -29.27 28.94
N ILE A 878 3.61 -29.00 27.70
CA ILE A 878 4.77 -28.16 27.35
C ILE A 878 4.52 -26.69 27.78
N VAL A 879 3.33 -26.14 27.50
CA VAL A 879 2.96 -24.77 27.93
C VAL A 879 2.96 -24.65 29.46
N ASP A 880 2.41 -25.64 30.18
CA ASP A 880 2.41 -25.65 31.65
C ASP A 880 3.82 -25.81 32.26
N LYS A 881 4.70 -26.64 31.66
CA LYS A 881 6.05 -26.89 32.19
C LYS A 881 6.98 -25.68 31.98
N TYR A 882 6.96 -25.05 30.80
CA TYR A 882 7.99 -24.07 30.40
C TYR A 882 7.49 -22.63 30.23
N VAL A 883 6.19 -22.42 30.05
CA VAL A 883 5.64 -21.09 29.71
C VAL A 883 4.89 -20.50 30.90
N ILE A 884 3.74 -21.07 31.26
CA ILE A 884 2.85 -20.52 32.29
C ILE A 884 3.16 -21.18 33.62
N THR A 885 3.73 -20.42 34.56
CA THR A 885 3.89 -20.87 35.95
C THR A 885 2.52 -20.88 36.65
N THR A 886 1.95 -22.07 36.86
CA THR A 886 0.80 -22.29 37.76
C THR A 886 1.08 -21.78 39.18
N GLU A 887 2.35 -21.80 39.60
CA GLU A 887 2.83 -21.11 40.79
C GLU A 887 3.26 -19.67 40.46
N SER A 888 2.45 -18.67 40.81
CA SER A 888 2.97 -17.32 40.97
C SER A 888 2.28 -16.55 42.09
N GLY A 889 3.08 -15.86 42.91
CA GLY A 889 2.58 -14.84 43.84
C GLY A 889 1.81 -13.79 43.05
N ILE A 890 2.34 -13.35 41.91
CA ILE A 890 1.74 -12.43 40.92
C ILE A 890 0.23 -12.61 40.78
N LEU A 891 -0.25 -13.80 40.42
CA LEU A 891 -1.68 -14.06 40.18
C LEU A 891 -2.51 -13.92 41.46
N ARG A 892 -1.97 -14.35 42.59
CA ARG A 892 -2.59 -14.25 43.91
C ARG A 892 -2.59 -12.82 44.43
N ASP A 893 -1.50 -12.09 44.28
CA ASP A 893 -1.33 -10.69 44.68
C ASP A 893 -2.21 -9.74 43.84
N LEU A 894 -2.36 -10.05 42.54
CA LEU A 894 -3.33 -9.40 41.66
C LEU A 894 -4.76 -9.72 42.08
N HIS A 895 -5.11 -11.01 42.20
CA HIS A 895 -6.46 -11.44 42.56
C HIS A 895 -6.89 -10.91 43.93
N ASP A 896 -6.09 -11.09 44.97
CA ASP A 896 -6.38 -10.67 46.34
C ASP A 896 -6.24 -9.14 46.49
N GLY A 897 -5.40 -8.49 45.68
CA GLY A 897 -5.33 -7.03 45.57
C GLY A 897 -6.60 -6.43 44.98
N VAL A 898 -7.07 -6.94 43.83
CA VAL A 898 -8.35 -6.58 43.21
C VAL A 898 -9.51 -6.89 44.16
N ALA A 899 -9.60 -8.11 44.69
CA ALA A 899 -10.64 -8.54 45.61
C ALA A 899 -10.61 -7.81 46.98
N ARG A 900 -9.57 -7.03 47.28
CA ARG A 900 -9.51 -6.09 48.41
C ARG A 900 -9.94 -4.68 48.03
N GLU A 901 -9.45 -4.13 46.91
CA GLU A 901 -9.71 -2.74 46.53
C GLU A 901 -11.07 -2.54 45.82
N SER A 902 -11.60 -3.56 45.14
CA SER A 902 -12.91 -3.52 44.47
C SER A 902 -14.10 -3.74 45.40
N ARG A 903 -13.87 -3.99 46.70
CA ARG A 903 -14.96 -4.06 47.69
C ARG A 903 -15.51 -2.65 47.95
N PRO A 904 -16.85 -2.45 47.96
CA PRO A 904 -17.44 -1.22 48.46
C PRO A 904 -17.00 -0.99 49.90
N ARG A 905 -16.16 0.03 50.14
CA ARG A 905 -15.69 0.37 51.48
C ARG A 905 -16.90 0.85 52.31
N PRO A 906 -17.21 0.23 53.46
CA PRO A 906 -18.25 0.74 54.36
C PRO A 906 -17.97 2.21 54.69
N ARG A 907 -19.00 3.06 54.61
CA ARG A 907 -18.83 4.51 54.88
C ARG A 907 -18.52 4.82 56.34
N GLU A 908 -18.74 3.85 57.24
CA GLU A 908 -18.27 3.92 58.61
C GLU A 908 -16.80 3.52 58.69
N ARG A 909 -15.92 4.51 58.79
CA ARG A 909 -14.58 4.31 59.33
C ARG A 909 -14.73 3.92 60.80
N GLU A 910 -14.23 2.75 61.17
CA GLU A 910 -14.26 2.26 62.55
C GLU A 910 -13.70 3.32 63.50
N ARG A 911 -14.49 3.69 64.52
CA ARG A 911 -14.15 4.77 65.45
C ARG A 911 -13.59 4.17 66.73
N HIS A 912 -12.32 4.39 66.99
CA HIS A 912 -11.69 3.92 68.21
C HIS A 912 -11.99 4.91 69.35
N SER A 913 -12.82 4.50 70.30
CA SER A 913 -13.04 5.23 71.55
C SER A 913 -11.82 5.10 72.46
N CYS A 914 -11.51 6.16 73.20
CA CYS A 914 -10.53 6.08 74.28
C CYS A 914 -10.94 5.01 75.30
N ARG A 915 -9.97 4.19 75.73
CA ARG A 915 -10.12 3.10 76.70
C ARG A 915 -10.21 3.59 78.15
N GLU A 916 -9.79 4.81 78.44
CA GLU A 916 -9.81 5.37 79.79
C GLU A 916 -11.26 5.60 80.27
N PRO A 917 -11.69 5.01 81.40
CA PRO A 917 -13.06 5.14 81.91
C PRO A 917 -13.49 6.59 82.10
N GLY A 918 -14.46 7.03 81.29
CA GLY A 918 -15.02 8.39 81.33
C GLY A 918 -14.44 9.36 80.31
N CYS A 919 -13.50 8.96 79.44
CA CYS A 919 -13.04 9.83 78.35
C CYS A 919 -13.95 9.72 77.10
N PRO A 920 -14.66 10.80 76.68
CA PRO A 920 -15.61 10.73 75.57
C PRO A 920 -14.98 10.86 74.17
N LYS A 921 -13.65 10.83 74.03
CA LYS A 921 -12.98 11.09 72.75
C LYS A 921 -12.93 9.84 71.87
N THR A 922 -13.38 9.98 70.62
CA THR A 922 -13.32 8.95 69.58
C THR A 922 -12.43 9.40 68.42
N PHE A 923 -11.72 8.46 67.81
CA PHE A 923 -10.67 8.73 66.81
C PHE A 923 -10.85 7.89 65.55
N VAL A 924 -10.60 8.52 64.41
CA VAL A 924 -10.69 7.92 63.06
C VAL A 924 -9.35 7.30 62.62
N TYR A 925 -8.28 7.51 63.38
CA TYR A 925 -6.93 7.03 63.06
C TYR A 925 -6.25 6.45 64.31
N VAL A 926 -5.83 5.19 64.25
CA VAL A 926 -5.16 4.46 65.34
C VAL A 926 -3.97 5.23 65.93
N ARG A 927 -3.13 5.87 65.10
CA ARG A 927 -1.99 6.67 65.58
C ARG A 927 -2.41 7.92 66.38
N ALA A 928 -3.56 8.52 66.07
CA ALA A 928 -4.08 9.66 66.83
C ALA A 928 -4.74 9.20 68.15
N TRP A 929 -5.40 8.03 68.12
CA TRP A 929 -5.96 7.36 69.28
C TRP A 929 -4.88 7.00 70.32
N LEU A 930 -3.88 6.20 69.92
CA LEU A 930 -2.78 5.78 70.80
C LEU A 930 -1.98 6.98 71.33
N LYS A 931 -1.77 8.02 70.50
CA LYS A 931 -1.12 9.26 70.94
C LYS A 931 -1.98 10.05 71.94
N HIS A 932 -3.31 9.98 71.86
CA HIS A 932 -4.17 10.57 72.87
C HIS A 932 -4.13 9.78 74.18
N GLU A 933 -4.23 8.46 74.12
CA GLU A 933 -4.14 7.57 75.30
C GLU A 933 -2.82 7.77 76.05
N ARG A 934 -1.70 7.71 75.33
CA ARG A 934 -0.35 7.95 75.88
C ARG A 934 -0.18 9.38 76.42
N ASN A 935 -0.55 10.42 75.66
CA ASN A 935 -0.19 11.81 76.01
C ASN A 935 -1.18 12.51 76.95
N VAL A 936 -2.41 12.00 77.13
CA VAL A 936 -3.44 12.64 77.98
C VAL A 936 -3.79 11.79 79.19
N HIS A 937 -3.76 10.46 79.07
CA HIS A 937 -4.12 9.55 80.17
C HIS A 937 -2.92 8.74 80.70
N GLY A 938 -1.74 8.88 80.10
CA GLY A 938 -0.55 8.11 80.48
C GLY A 938 -0.62 6.63 80.11
N LEU A 939 -1.65 6.22 79.34
CA LEU A 939 -1.89 4.84 78.94
C LEU A 939 -0.90 4.42 77.85
N ASP A 940 0.25 3.89 78.26
CA ASP A 940 1.19 3.26 77.34
C ASP A 940 1.00 1.74 77.32
N PHE A 941 0.01 1.29 76.52
CA PHE A 941 -0.03 -0.09 76.05
C PHE A 941 1.14 -0.28 75.07
N GLY A 942 2.31 -0.57 75.62
CA GLY A 942 3.57 -0.67 74.87
C GLY A 942 3.41 -1.52 73.62
N GLU A 943 4.03 -1.09 72.52
CA GLU A 943 3.97 -1.82 71.26
C GLU A 943 4.41 -3.26 71.50
N SER A 944 3.52 -4.21 71.18
CA SER A 944 3.82 -5.64 71.28
C SER A 944 4.88 -5.96 70.24
N SER A 945 6.15 -5.85 70.66
CA SER A 945 7.31 -6.19 69.85
C SER A 945 7.20 -7.66 69.48
N GLN A 946 6.75 -7.90 68.25
CA GLN A 946 6.81 -9.20 67.62
C GLN A 946 8.30 -9.54 67.50
N GLN A 947 8.79 -10.29 68.48
CA GLN A 947 10.06 -10.99 68.38
C GLN A 947 9.88 -12.00 67.25
N GLU A 948 10.31 -11.62 66.05
CA GLU A 948 10.54 -12.59 64.98
C GLU A 948 11.58 -13.57 65.50
N GLU A 949 11.13 -14.75 65.94
CA GLU A 949 12.04 -15.83 66.31
C GLU A 949 12.92 -16.12 65.09
N SER A 950 14.24 -15.94 65.29
CA SER A 950 15.28 -16.17 64.29
C SER A 950 15.47 -17.67 64.03
N THR A 951 14.39 -18.34 63.60
CA THR A 951 14.47 -19.56 62.82
C THR A 951 15.24 -19.23 61.55
N ALA A 952 16.49 -19.68 61.48
CA ALA A 952 17.33 -19.43 60.31
C ALA A 952 16.64 -20.05 59.09
N LYS A 953 16.10 -19.21 58.20
CA LYS A 953 15.47 -19.68 56.96
C LYS A 953 16.47 -20.58 56.24
N PRO A 954 16.10 -21.81 55.85
CA PRO A 954 16.98 -22.64 55.06
C PRO A 954 17.37 -21.86 53.81
N SER A 955 18.65 -21.92 53.44
CA SER A 955 19.17 -21.24 52.25
C SER A 955 18.28 -21.62 51.05
N PRO A 956 17.69 -20.65 50.32
CA PRO A 956 16.76 -20.96 49.25
C PRO A 956 17.43 -21.90 48.23
N PRO A 957 16.70 -22.88 47.66
CA PRO A 957 17.26 -23.81 46.70
C PRO A 957 17.90 -23.04 45.55
N ALA A 958 19.12 -23.44 45.17
CA ALA A 958 19.94 -22.68 44.25
C ALA A 958 19.29 -22.61 42.85
N ARG A 959 18.77 -21.42 42.53
CA ARG A 959 18.03 -21.09 41.29
C ARG A 959 18.86 -21.34 40.03
N ASP A 960 18.17 -21.55 38.91
CA ASP A 960 18.78 -21.68 37.58
C ASP A 960 18.44 -20.45 36.74
N HIS A 961 19.27 -19.41 36.85
CA HIS A 961 19.03 -18.13 36.19
C HIS A 961 19.16 -18.21 34.65
N LYS A 962 19.76 -19.28 34.09
CA LYS A 962 19.77 -19.50 32.63
C LYS A 962 18.43 -20.05 32.14
N LYS A 963 17.87 -21.03 32.85
CA LYS A 963 16.54 -21.59 32.58
C LYS A 963 15.47 -20.53 32.79
N GLU A 964 15.49 -19.82 33.91
CA GLU A 964 14.56 -18.73 34.23
C GLU A 964 14.55 -17.61 33.16
N HIS A 965 15.73 -17.19 32.67
CA HIS A 965 15.85 -16.27 31.54
C HIS A 965 15.24 -16.82 30.25
N THR A 966 15.48 -18.11 29.96
CA THR A 966 15.03 -18.75 28.72
C THR A 966 13.51 -18.94 28.70
N GLU A 967 12.93 -19.33 29.83
CA GLU A 967 11.48 -19.49 30.01
C GLU A 967 10.75 -18.13 29.99
N ALA A 968 11.30 -17.09 30.62
CA ALA A 968 10.74 -15.73 30.55
C ALA A 968 10.75 -15.18 29.12
N ARG A 969 11.82 -15.45 28.36
CA ARG A 969 11.94 -15.09 26.94
C ARG A 969 10.94 -15.83 26.08
N LEU A 970 10.79 -17.15 26.27
CA LEU A 970 9.77 -17.95 25.57
C LEU A 970 8.35 -17.41 25.86
N SER A 971 8.06 -17.09 27.13
CA SER A 971 6.74 -16.61 27.55
C SER A 971 6.39 -15.24 26.98
N PHE A 972 7.33 -14.29 27.01
CA PHE A 972 7.12 -12.97 26.44
C PHE A 972 7.14 -13.02 24.89
N GLY A 973 7.94 -13.90 24.30
CA GLY A 973 7.93 -14.19 22.87
C GLY A 973 6.55 -14.68 22.39
N LEU A 974 5.99 -15.69 23.05
CA LEU A 974 4.64 -16.20 22.75
C LEU A 974 3.56 -15.11 22.92
N PHE A 975 3.64 -14.28 23.96
CA PHE A 975 2.72 -13.14 24.14
C PHE A 975 2.81 -12.11 22.98
N LEU A 976 4.01 -11.84 22.46
CA LEU A 976 4.20 -10.95 21.30
C LEU A 976 3.71 -11.56 19.99
N GLU A 977 3.73 -12.88 19.85
CA GLU A 977 3.19 -13.60 18.70
C GLU A 977 1.65 -13.68 18.77
N ASP A 978 1.09 -13.89 19.96
CA ASP A 978 -0.35 -13.89 20.24
C ASP A 978 -0.99 -12.52 19.95
N MET A 979 -0.37 -11.43 20.41
CA MET A 979 -0.75 -10.04 20.05
C MET A 979 -0.78 -9.81 18.54
N GLN A 980 0.15 -10.40 17.78
CA GLN A 980 0.19 -10.28 16.32
C GLN A 980 -0.85 -11.15 15.61
N ASP A 981 -1.15 -12.33 16.16
CA ASP A 981 -2.11 -13.27 15.60
C ASP A 981 -3.55 -12.75 15.78
N ALA A 982 -3.89 -12.26 16.97
CA ALA A 982 -5.16 -11.57 17.24
C ALA A 982 -5.39 -10.39 16.26
N VAL A 983 -4.38 -9.56 16.05
CA VAL A 983 -4.39 -8.46 15.07
C VAL A 983 -4.59 -8.96 13.62
N ARG A 984 -4.10 -10.15 13.27
CA ARG A 984 -4.18 -10.70 11.90
C ARG A 984 -5.52 -11.36 11.59
N GLU A 985 -6.14 -12.02 12.56
CA GLU A 985 -7.51 -12.53 12.42
C GLU A 985 -8.56 -11.41 12.56
N GLY A 986 -8.21 -10.30 13.22
CA GLY A 986 -9.14 -9.22 13.53
C GLY A 986 -9.94 -9.50 14.82
N ASP A 987 -9.33 -10.25 15.74
CA ASP A 987 -9.92 -10.62 17.02
C ASP A 987 -9.76 -9.50 18.04
N GLY A 988 -10.74 -8.59 18.04
CA GLY A 988 -10.78 -7.43 18.94
C GLY A 988 -10.88 -7.83 20.42
N GLU A 989 -11.66 -8.86 20.73
CA GLU A 989 -11.87 -9.31 22.10
C GLU A 989 -10.62 -9.96 22.69
N ARG A 990 -9.96 -10.85 21.94
CA ARG A 990 -8.64 -11.40 22.32
C ARG A 990 -7.59 -10.31 22.43
N LEU A 991 -7.55 -9.35 21.50
CA LEU A 991 -6.60 -8.23 21.60
C LEU A 991 -6.84 -7.38 22.87
N MET A 992 -8.09 -7.08 23.23
CA MET A 992 -8.40 -6.35 24.47
C MET A 992 -8.09 -7.17 25.73
N ARG A 993 -8.30 -8.50 25.70
CA ARG A 993 -7.87 -9.44 26.74
C ARG A 993 -6.35 -9.38 26.95
N LEU A 994 -5.57 -9.41 25.87
CA LEU A 994 -4.11 -9.32 25.89
C LEU A 994 -3.62 -7.92 26.33
N TYR A 995 -4.35 -6.84 26.03
CA TYR A 995 -4.03 -5.50 26.53
C TYR A 995 -4.06 -5.39 28.07
N LYS A 996 -4.88 -6.19 28.77
CA LYS A 996 -4.83 -6.28 30.24
C LYS A 996 -3.46 -6.77 30.74
N ILE A 997 -2.79 -7.65 30.00
CA ILE A 997 -1.43 -8.13 30.30
C ILE A 997 -0.38 -7.10 29.84
N ALA A 998 -0.59 -6.48 28.67
CA ALA A 998 0.28 -5.40 28.17
C ALA A 998 0.39 -4.23 29.17
N LEU A 999 -0.70 -3.89 29.87
CA LEU A 999 -0.71 -2.90 30.94
C LEU A 999 0.32 -3.19 32.04
N LEU A 1000 0.47 -4.46 32.45
CA LEU A 1000 1.48 -4.86 33.44
C LEU A 1000 2.90 -4.68 32.91
N TYR A 1001 3.16 -5.03 31.64
CA TYR A 1001 4.46 -4.79 30.99
C TYR A 1001 4.78 -3.29 30.91
N TYR A 1002 3.85 -2.46 30.43
CA TYR A 1002 4.07 -1.02 30.34
C TYR A 1002 4.33 -0.38 31.71
N TYR A 1003 3.60 -0.80 32.75
CA TYR A 1003 3.78 -0.31 34.11
C TYR A 1003 5.13 -0.75 34.70
N ALA A 1004 5.46 -2.04 34.63
CA ALA A 1004 6.69 -2.61 35.19
C ALA A 1004 7.97 -2.02 34.60
N TYR A 1005 7.98 -1.73 33.28
CA TYR A 1005 9.18 -1.27 32.57
C TYR A 1005 9.26 0.24 32.33
N GLY A 1006 8.29 1.01 32.87
CA GLY A 1006 8.31 2.48 32.89
C GLY A 1006 7.71 3.18 31.67
N HIS A 1007 6.95 2.49 30.82
CA HIS A 1007 6.26 3.06 29.66
C HIS A 1007 4.94 3.73 30.09
N THR A 1008 5.04 4.72 30.99
CA THR A 1008 3.91 5.31 31.73
C THR A 1008 2.79 5.86 30.86
N GLN A 1009 3.11 6.42 29.68
CA GLN A 1009 2.12 6.94 28.72
C GLN A 1009 1.30 5.82 28.06
N TYR A 1010 1.94 4.70 27.70
CA TYR A 1010 1.26 3.52 27.16
C TYR A 1010 0.47 2.78 28.24
N ALA A 1011 0.99 2.68 29.47
CA ALA A 1011 0.24 2.17 30.62
C ALA A 1011 -1.03 3.01 30.86
N TYR A 1012 -0.90 4.34 30.85
CA TYR A 1012 -2.02 5.28 31.02
C TYR A 1012 -3.11 5.06 29.98
N SER A 1013 -2.78 5.01 28.69
CA SER A 1013 -3.82 4.91 27.66
C SER A 1013 -4.33 3.49 27.45
N THR A 1014 -3.56 2.46 27.80
CA THR A 1014 -4.08 1.09 27.91
C THR A 1014 -5.15 1.01 29.01
N LEU A 1015 -4.88 1.60 30.18
CA LEU A 1015 -5.86 1.71 31.27
C LEU A 1015 -7.07 2.57 30.87
N LEU A 1016 -6.87 3.66 30.13
CA LEU A 1016 -7.97 4.49 29.64
C LEU A 1016 -8.83 3.71 28.63
N LEU A 1017 -8.23 2.94 27.72
CA LEU A 1017 -8.96 2.12 26.74
C LEU A 1017 -9.80 1.03 27.44
N THR A 1018 -9.26 0.34 28.44
CA THR A 1018 -10.03 -0.64 29.21
C THR A 1018 -11.14 0.01 30.04
N VAL A 1019 -10.95 1.23 30.56
CA VAL A 1019 -11.99 2.02 31.23
C VAL A 1019 -13.03 2.56 30.25
N GLN A 1020 -12.63 2.96 29.03
CA GLN A 1020 -13.55 3.38 27.97
C GLN A 1020 -14.49 2.24 27.58
N LEU A 1021 -13.92 1.07 27.26
CA LEU A 1021 -14.67 -0.10 26.80
C LEU A 1021 -15.58 -0.74 27.86
N ASN A 1022 -15.28 -0.58 29.14
CA ASN A 1022 -16.03 -1.23 30.24
C ASN A 1022 -16.83 -0.26 31.12
N ALA A 1023 -16.81 1.05 30.83
CA ALA A 1023 -17.57 2.05 31.59
C ALA A 1023 -17.99 3.29 30.79
N LEU A 1024 -17.05 4.07 30.25
CA LEU A 1024 -17.35 5.42 29.72
C LEU A 1024 -18.12 5.41 28.40
N LEU A 1025 -17.95 4.36 27.59
CA LEU A 1025 -18.69 4.20 26.33
C LEU A 1025 -20.03 3.50 26.58
N THR A 1026 -20.98 3.75 25.69
CA THR A 1026 -22.20 2.97 25.56
C THR A 1026 -21.87 1.55 25.09
N PRO A 1027 -22.75 0.55 25.30
CA PRO A 1027 -22.56 -0.80 24.76
C PRO A 1027 -22.29 -0.82 23.25
N GLU A 1028 -23.02 0.00 22.46
CA GLU A 1028 -22.77 0.15 21.03
C GLU A 1028 -21.35 0.67 20.73
N LYS A 1029 -20.94 1.78 21.35
CA LYS A 1029 -19.64 2.41 21.11
C LYS A 1029 -18.48 1.52 21.58
N ALA A 1030 -18.62 0.84 22.71
CA ALA A 1030 -17.61 -0.10 23.21
C ALA A 1030 -17.41 -1.28 22.24
N HIS A 1031 -18.50 -1.84 21.71
CA HIS A 1031 -18.44 -2.90 20.71
C HIS A 1031 -17.75 -2.41 19.43
N ARG A 1032 -18.13 -1.25 18.89
CA ARG A 1032 -17.49 -0.65 17.71
C ARG A 1032 -15.98 -0.44 17.89
N LEU A 1033 -15.57 0.12 19.03
CA LEU A 1033 -14.15 0.39 19.34
C LEU A 1033 -13.34 -0.89 19.58
N THR A 1034 -13.98 -1.98 19.99
CA THR A 1034 -13.31 -3.29 20.14
C THR A 1034 -12.97 -3.89 18.77
N TRP A 1035 -13.92 -3.88 17.83
CA TRP A 1035 -13.81 -4.64 16.58
C TRP A 1035 -13.30 -3.84 15.38
N ASN A 1036 -13.60 -2.54 15.25
CA ASN A 1036 -13.29 -1.76 14.03
C ASN A 1036 -11.91 -1.08 14.05
N ARG A 1037 -10.93 -1.65 14.76
CA ARG A 1037 -9.52 -1.19 14.82
C ARG A 1037 -8.66 -1.67 13.65
N PHE A 1038 -9.15 -2.64 12.89
CA PHE A 1038 -8.37 -3.44 11.94
C PHE A 1038 -8.65 -3.10 10.48
N PHE A 1039 -7.59 -3.03 9.68
CA PHE A 1039 -7.64 -2.84 8.23
C PHE A 1039 -7.28 -4.13 7.47
N ASN A 1040 -8.00 -4.45 6.39
CA ASN A 1040 -7.69 -5.57 5.50
C ASN A 1040 -7.69 -5.10 4.04
N SER A 1041 -6.51 -4.93 3.44
CA SER A 1041 -6.37 -4.27 2.13
C SER A 1041 -6.80 -5.12 0.93
N LYS A 1042 -6.99 -6.44 1.08
CA LYS A 1042 -7.26 -7.38 -0.03
C LYS A 1042 -8.24 -8.52 0.26
N GLY A 1043 -8.71 -8.67 1.50
CA GLY A 1043 -9.55 -9.79 1.92
C GLY A 1043 -8.82 -11.13 2.03
N GLY A 1044 -9.44 -12.08 2.75
CA GLY A 1044 -8.91 -13.36 3.21
C GLY A 1044 -8.58 -13.38 4.72
N LYS A 1045 -8.65 -14.56 5.33
CA LYS A 1045 -8.38 -14.82 6.75
C LYS A 1045 -6.90 -14.60 7.10
N GLY A 1046 -6.59 -14.20 8.35
CA GLY A 1046 -5.23 -13.93 8.83
C GLY A 1046 -4.43 -12.84 8.11
N LYS A 1047 -5.10 -11.86 7.48
CA LYS A 1047 -4.52 -10.76 6.69
C LYS A 1047 -4.83 -9.35 7.22
N ASN A 1048 -5.49 -9.22 8.37
CA ASN A 1048 -5.74 -7.93 8.97
C ASN A 1048 -4.42 -7.29 9.48
N MET A 1049 -4.41 -5.96 9.59
CA MET A 1049 -3.32 -5.17 10.18
C MET A 1049 -3.88 -4.01 11.02
N PRO A 1050 -3.10 -3.41 11.92
CA PRO A 1050 -3.53 -2.21 12.66
C PRO A 1050 -3.80 -1.03 11.72
N LEU A 1051 -4.79 -0.21 12.03
CA LEU A 1051 -5.13 0.97 11.23
C LEU A 1051 -3.96 1.97 11.14
N ASP A 1052 -3.18 2.18 12.20
CA ASP A 1052 -2.03 3.10 12.18
C ASP A 1052 -0.89 2.61 11.27
N LEU A 1053 -0.68 1.30 11.16
CA LEU A 1053 0.25 0.74 10.18
C LEU A 1053 -0.22 0.99 8.74
N HIS A 1054 -1.53 0.97 8.48
CA HIS A 1054 -2.08 1.31 7.16
C HIS A 1054 -1.94 2.81 6.85
N VAL A 1055 -2.19 3.69 7.84
CA VAL A 1055 -1.94 5.14 7.68
C VAL A 1055 -0.46 5.42 7.38
N GLU A 1056 0.49 4.74 8.04
CA GLU A 1056 1.92 4.89 7.72
C GLU A 1056 2.30 4.28 6.34
N HIS A 1057 1.59 3.26 5.85
CA HIS A 1057 1.74 2.81 4.46
C HIS A 1057 1.31 3.88 3.45
N ASP A 1058 0.13 4.50 3.63
CA ASP A 1058 -0.33 5.59 2.76
C ASP A 1058 0.52 6.86 2.93
N ASN A 1059 1.02 7.16 4.14
CA ASN A 1059 2.02 8.21 4.36
C ASN A 1059 3.27 7.99 3.51
N ASN A 1060 3.85 6.78 3.55
CA ASN A 1060 5.01 6.45 2.72
C ASN A 1060 4.71 6.51 1.22
N TYR A 1061 3.51 6.08 0.80
CA TYR A 1061 3.06 6.20 -0.58
C TYR A 1061 2.98 7.69 -1.00
N ILE A 1062 2.32 8.56 -0.23
CA ILE A 1062 2.26 10.01 -0.48
C ILE A 1062 3.66 10.65 -0.46
N LYS A 1063 4.50 10.33 0.55
CA LYS A 1063 5.89 10.80 0.69
C LYS A 1063 6.70 10.51 -0.59
N SER A 1064 6.45 9.39 -1.29
CA SER A 1064 7.12 9.07 -2.57
C SER A 1064 6.81 10.08 -3.70
N PHE A 1065 5.55 10.51 -3.83
CA PHE A 1065 5.14 11.52 -4.82
C PHE A 1065 5.65 12.92 -4.48
N LEU A 1066 5.58 13.31 -3.21
CA LEU A 1066 6.01 14.63 -2.74
C LEU A 1066 7.53 14.82 -2.93
N LYS A 1067 8.34 13.80 -2.61
CA LYS A 1067 9.78 13.77 -2.90
C LYS A 1067 10.06 13.93 -4.41
N GLY A 1068 9.17 13.43 -5.27
CA GLY A 1068 9.26 13.57 -6.73
C GLY A 1068 9.09 15.00 -7.29
N LEU A 1069 8.44 15.91 -6.54
CA LEU A 1069 8.24 17.32 -6.94
C LEU A 1069 9.51 18.18 -6.80
N GLY A 1070 10.37 17.85 -5.83
CA GLY A 1070 11.55 18.65 -5.47
C GLY A 1070 11.18 20.12 -5.22
N PRO A 1071 11.81 21.10 -5.90
CA PRO A 1071 11.58 22.53 -5.64
C PRO A 1071 10.19 23.04 -6.06
N ASN A 1072 9.32 22.20 -6.64
CA ASN A 1072 7.93 22.55 -6.94
C ASN A 1072 6.96 22.19 -5.80
N LEU A 1073 7.48 21.58 -4.74
CA LEU A 1073 6.72 21.20 -3.55
C LEU A 1073 6.22 22.45 -2.82
N THR A 1074 4.91 22.54 -2.74
CA THR A 1074 4.10 23.60 -2.14
C THR A 1074 2.80 22.96 -1.64
N GLU A 1075 2.14 23.53 -0.63
CA GLU A 1075 0.87 23.02 -0.09
C GLU A 1075 -0.18 22.79 -1.20
N ARG A 1076 -0.40 23.77 -2.08
CA ARG A 1076 -1.30 23.65 -3.24
C ARG A 1076 -0.92 22.49 -4.18
N SER A 1077 0.36 22.16 -4.32
CA SER A 1077 0.81 21.02 -5.12
C SER A 1077 0.62 19.68 -4.40
N ALA A 1078 0.83 19.65 -3.08
CA ALA A 1078 0.66 18.47 -2.23
C ALA A 1078 -0.83 18.11 -2.09
N ALA A 1079 -1.68 19.11 -1.82
CA ALA A 1079 -3.14 18.99 -1.72
C ALA A 1079 -3.74 18.33 -2.97
N ARG A 1080 -3.36 18.80 -4.16
CA ARG A 1080 -3.81 18.20 -5.42
C ARG A 1080 -3.36 16.76 -5.56
N ILE A 1081 -2.13 16.42 -5.16
CA ILE A 1081 -1.62 15.06 -5.24
C ILE A 1081 -2.40 14.17 -4.27
N SER A 1082 -2.36 14.43 -2.96
CA SER A 1082 -2.98 13.56 -1.95
C SER A 1082 -4.47 13.36 -2.20
N LYS A 1083 -5.21 14.44 -2.48
CA LYS A 1083 -6.65 14.36 -2.78
C LYS A 1083 -6.98 13.63 -4.09
N SER A 1084 -6.05 13.57 -5.05
CA SER A 1084 -6.23 12.75 -6.26
C SER A 1084 -5.79 11.29 -6.10
N LEU A 1085 -5.00 10.98 -5.07
CA LEU A 1085 -4.15 9.79 -5.08
C LEU A 1085 -4.94 8.48 -4.95
N GLY A 1086 -6.00 8.44 -4.15
CA GLY A 1086 -6.85 7.24 -4.03
C GLY A 1086 -7.53 6.86 -5.35
N CYS A 1087 -8.06 7.83 -6.08
CA CYS A 1087 -8.61 7.62 -7.43
C CYS A 1087 -7.53 7.10 -8.40
N LEU A 1088 -6.34 7.70 -8.38
CA LEU A 1088 -5.23 7.31 -9.26
C LEU A 1088 -4.67 5.90 -8.92
N LYS A 1089 -4.58 5.56 -7.63
CA LYS A 1089 -4.22 4.23 -7.07
C LYS A 1089 -5.19 3.16 -7.60
N GLY A 1090 -6.50 3.42 -7.54
CA GLY A 1090 -7.54 2.54 -8.08
C GLY A 1090 -7.54 2.42 -9.61
N MET A 1091 -7.29 3.53 -10.34
CA MET A 1091 -7.17 3.50 -11.80
C MET A 1091 -5.95 2.70 -12.27
N LEU A 1092 -4.80 2.84 -11.60
CA LEU A 1092 -3.61 2.02 -11.88
C LEU A 1092 -3.90 0.53 -11.71
N HIS A 1093 -4.49 0.13 -10.58
CA HIS A 1093 -4.76 -1.28 -10.29
C HIS A 1093 -5.56 -1.96 -11.42
N ARG A 1094 -6.68 -1.32 -11.85
CA ARG A 1094 -7.48 -1.82 -12.98
C ARG A 1094 -6.75 -1.80 -14.31
N THR A 1095 -5.82 -0.87 -14.51
CA THR A 1095 -4.99 -0.79 -15.72
C THR A 1095 -4.00 -1.96 -15.77
N ASP A 1096 -3.35 -2.27 -14.65
CA ASP A 1096 -2.42 -3.39 -14.55
C ASP A 1096 -3.16 -4.74 -14.71
N GLU A 1097 -4.33 -4.88 -14.08
CA GLU A 1097 -5.23 -6.03 -14.25
C GLU A 1097 -5.69 -6.21 -15.71
N GLU A 1098 -6.21 -5.16 -16.36
CA GLU A 1098 -6.73 -5.24 -17.73
C GLU A 1098 -5.62 -5.52 -18.76
N LEU A 1099 -4.43 -4.94 -18.58
CA LEU A 1099 -3.30 -5.17 -19.49
C LEU A 1099 -2.59 -6.52 -19.27
N GLY A 1100 -3.04 -7.32 -18.30
CA GLY A 1100 -2.33 -8.54 -17.89
C GLY A 1100 -0.89 -8.24 -17.42
N VAL A 1101 -0.66 -7.03 -16.88
CA VAL A 1101 0.62 -6.70 -16.25
C VAL A 1101 0.76 -7.63 -15.07
N ALA A 1102 1.70 -8.56 -15.19
CA ALA A 1102 2.17 -9.32 -14.06
C ALA A 1102 2.87 -8.35 -13.10
N CYS A 1103 2.08 -7.68 -12.24
CA CYS A 1103 2.59 -7.14 -10.99
C CYS A 1103 3.32 -8.31 -10.32
N PRO A 1104 4.65 -8.24 -10.12
CA PRO A 1104 5.27 -9.11 -9.15
C PRO A 1104 4.63 -8.69 -7.84
N SER A 1105 3.69 -9.48 -7.33
CA SER A 1105 3.02 -9.22 -6.06
C SER A 1105 4.10 -9.30 -4.99
N GLY A 1106 4.68 -8.12 -4.69
CA GLY A 1106 6.10 -7.98 -4.35
C GLY A 1106 6.55 -9.09 -3.44
N TYR A 1107 7.22 -10.11 -4.02
CA TYR A 1107 7.18 -11.44 -3.43
C TYR A 1107 8.13 -11.48 -2.25
N HIS A 1108 7.61 -11.02 -1.12
CA HIS A 1108 8.08 -11.34 0.21
C HIS A 1108 8.02 -12.86 0.32
N HIS A 1109 9.08 -13.52 -0.16
CA HIS A 1109 9.29 -14.94 -0.04
C HIS A 1109 9.02 -15.26 1.43
N LYS A 1110 7.91 -15.97 1.71
CA LYS A 1110 7.56 -16.36 3.08
C LYS A 1110 8.78 -17.10 3.63
N GLY A 1111 9.52 -16.44 4.51
CA GLY A 1111 10.89 -16.81 4.77
C GLY A 1111 10.95 -18.26 5.21
N LYS A 1112 11.82 -19.05 4.58
CA LYS A 1112 12.02 -20.47 4.92
C LYS A 1112 12.84 -20.58 6.21
N PHE A 1113 12.25 -20.07 7.29
CA PHE A 1113 12.86 -19.95 8.62
C PHE A 1113 13.26 -21.29 9.24
N THR A 1114 12.83 -22.42 8.67
CA THR A 1114 13.12 -23.77 9.18
C THR A 1114 14.61 -23.98 9.47
N GLN A 1115 15.51 -23.59 8.56
CA GLN A 1115 16.95 -23.77 8.76
C GLN A 1115 17.52 -22.86 9.88
N ASP A 1116 17.06 -21.61 9.96
CA ASP A 1116 17.41 -20.69 11.06
C ASP A 1116 16.92 -21.26 12.41
N ILE A 1117 15.65 -21.69 12.46
CA ILE A 1117 14.98 -22.22 13.65
C ILE A 1117 15.67 -23.50 14.11
N HIS A 1118 15.96 -24.45 13.21
CA HIS A 1118 16.71 -25.67 13.54
C HIS A 1118 18.13 -25.36 14.04
N SER A 1119 18.80 -24.37 13.43
CA SER A 1119 20.12 -23.90 13.88
C SER A 1119 20.10 -23.28 15.28
N LEU A 1120 18.98 -22.65 15.67
CA LEU A 1120 18.77 -22.13 17.01
C LEU A 1120 18.35 -23.22 18.01
N VAL A 1121 17.52 -24.20 17.61
CA VAL A 1121 17.19 -25.38 18.44
C VAL A 1121 18.47 -26.11 18.85
N ALA A 1122 19.40 -26.33 17.91
CA ALA A 1122 20.69 -26.94 18.19
C ALA A 1122 21.49 -26.17 19.25
N VAL A 1123 21.59 -24.84 19.13
CA VAL A 1123 22.29 -23.98 20.11
C VAL A 1123 21.62 -24.00 21.49
N ILE A 1124 20.28 -24.04 21.55
CA ILE A 1124 19.52 -24.07 22.81
C ILE A 1124 19.71 -25.41 23.53
N ARG A 1125 19.78 -26.53 22.79
CA ARG A 1125 20.11 -27.87 23.33
C ARG A 1125 21.58 -27.97 23.74
N GLU A 1126 22.51 -27.49 22.91
CA GLU A 1126 23.96 -27.46 23.20
C GLU A 1126 24.28 -26.66 24.49
N ALA A 1127 23.52 -25.59 24.74
CA ALA A 1127 23.65 -24.78 25.95
C ALA A 1127 22.84 -25.28 27.17
N ASP A 1128 22.13 -26.42 27.05
CA ASP A 1128 21.34 -27.08 28.10
C ASP A 1128 20.32 -26.16 28.81
N LEU A 1129 19.68 -25.24 28.08
CA LEU A 1129 18.93 -24.13 28.70
C LEU A 1129 17.58 -24.50 29.34
N LEU A 1130 17.16 -25.76 29.25
CA LEU A 1130 15.80 -26.21 29.60
C LEU A 1130 15.79 -27.28 30.71
N THR A 1131 16.83 -28.10 30.82
CA THR A 1131 17.11 -28.91 32.01
C THR A 1131 17.41 -28.00 33.21
N PHE A 1132 16.97 -28.34 34.41
CA PHE A 1132 17.32 -27.57 35.61
C PHE A 1132 18.75 -27.90 36.07
N THR A 1133 19.63 -26.89 36.13
CA THR A 1133 20.96 -26.98 36.75
C THR A 1133 21.13 -25.89 37.79
N ALA A 1134 21.32 -26.28 39.05
CA ALA A 1134 21.39 -25.37 40.18
C ALA A 1134 22.56 -24.37 40.11
N GLY A 1135 22.28 -23.09 40.39
CA GLY A 1135 23.29 -22.04 40.61
C GLY A 1135 23.93 -21.40 39.37
N ARG A 1136 23.56 -21.82 38.15
CA ARG A 1136 24.12 -21.22 36.92
C ARG A 1136 23.43 -19.92 36.52
N SER A 1137 24.17 -19.04 35.84
CA SER A 1137 23.68 -17.78 35.27
C SER A 1137 24.39 -17.46 33.94
N PHE A 1138 23.90 -16.45 33.22
CA PHE A 1138 24.60 -15.85 32.08
C PHE A 1138 25.45 -14.66 32.55
N ASN A 1139 26.58 -14.39 31.92
CA ASN A 1139 27.49 -13.31 32.32
C ASN A 1139 26.83 -11.92 32.18
N ALA A 1140 26.02 -11.71 31.15
CA ALA A 1140 25.24 -10.49 30.94
C ALA A 1140 23.91 -10.45 31.71
N PHE A 1141 23.48 -11.56 32.32
CA PHE A 1141 22.24 -11.69 33.10
C PHE A 1141 22.49 -12.42 34.44
N PRO A 1142 23.34 -11.87 35.32
CA PRO A 1142 23.51 -12.40 36.67
C PRO A 1142 22.20 -12.24 37.45
N ALA A 1143 21.83 -13.27 38.23
CA ALA A 1143 20.62 -13.29 39.07
C ALA A 1143 19.32 -12.87 38.35
N PHE A 1144 19.15 -13.25 37.08
CA PHE A 1144 17.91 -13.00 36.33
C PHE A 1144 16.71 -13.67 37.01
N ASP A 1145 15.56 -13.01 37.06
CA ASP A 1145 14.31 -13.56 37.61
C ASP A 1145 13.31 -13.85 36.47
N ARG A 1146 12.73 -15.06 36.43
CA ARG A 1146 11.67 -15.42 35.47
C ARG A 1146 10.45 -14.49 35.58
N ASN A 1147 10.20 -13.95 36.77
CA ASN A 1147 9.09 -13.02 37.01
C ASN A 1147 9.40 -11.61 36.50
N LEU A 1148 9.04 -11.34 35.24
CA LEU A 1148 9.15 -10.01 34.62
C LEU A 1148 8.29 -8.92 35.29
N PHE A 1149 7.35 -9.31 36.17
CA PHE A 1149 6.51 -8.39 36.95
C PHE A 1149 6.97 -8.22 38.41
N ALA A 1150 8.09 -8.82 38.82
CA ALA A 1150 8.59 -8.77 40.21
C ALA A 1150 8.86 -7.34 40.73
N GLY A 1151 9.07 -6.38 39.82
CA GLY A 1151 9.24 -4.96 40.15
C GLY A 1151 7.92 -4.21 40.47
N ILE A 1152 6.76 -4.80 40.18
CA ILE A 1152 5.46 -4.13 40.41
C ILE A 1152 5.18 -4.07 41.92
N LYS A 1153 5.07 -2.84 42.44
CA LYS A 1153 4.56 -2.57 43.78
C LYS A 1153 3.06 -2.36 43.70
N TYR A 1154 2.29 -3.43 43.96
CA TYR A 1154 0.84 -3.45 43.72
C TYR A 1154 0.09 -2.35 44.47
N ASP A 1155 0.49 -2.02 45.70
CA ASP A 1155 0.01 -0.85 46.45
C ASP A 1155 0.06 0.45 45.61
N LYS A 1156 1.20 0.72 44.99
CA LYS A 1156 1.40 1.89 44.12
C LYS A 1156 0.64 1.80 42.80
N MET A 1157 0.43 0.59 42.28
CA MET A 1157 -0.39 0.38 41.09
C MET A 1157 -1.87 0.64 41.40
N TRP A 1158 -2.38 0.17 42.54
CA TRP A 1158 -3.75 0.43 42.98
C TRP A 1158 -4.02 1.91 43.18
N ASP A 1159 -3.12 2.63 43.85
CA ASP A 1159 -3.31 4.06 44.09
C ASP A 1159 -3.14 4.88 42.81
N TRP A 1160 -2.22 4.51 41.91
CA TRP A 1160 -2.13 5.10 40.56
C TRP A 1160 -3.43 4.89 39.75
N ILE A 1161 -4.00 3.68 39.73
CA ILE A 1161 -5.28 3.40 39.05
C ILE A 1161 -6.40 4.26 39.65
N LYS A 1162 -6.55 4.29 40.99
CA LYS A 1162 -7.56 5.10 41.69
C LYS A 1162 -7.42 6.58 41.37
N ASP A 1163 -6.20 7.10 41.30
CA ASP A 1163 -5.94 8.51 40.96
C ASP A 1163 -6.25 8.82 39.49
N ARG A 1164 -6.16 7.84 38.58
CA ARG A 1164 -6.66 8.01 37.19
C ARG A 1164 -8.19 7.97 37.13
N LEU A 1165 -8.83 7.04 37.84
CA LEU A 1165 -10.30 6.98 37.94
C LEU A 1165 -10.89 8.28 38.54
N LYS A 1166 -10.28 8.84 39.58
CA LYS A 1166 -10.67 10.15 40.16
C LYS A 1166 -10.55 11.29 39.13
N LEU A 1167 -9.43 11.35 38.40
CA LEU A 1167 -9.19 12.37 37.37
C LEU A 1167 -10.20 12.23 36.22
N TRP A 1168 -10.48 11.02 35.77
CA TRP A 1168 -11.42 10.76 34.69
C TRP A 1168 -12.86 11.06 35.10
N ASN A 1169 -13.25 10.83 36.36
CA ASN A 1169 -14.53 11.26 36.94
C ASN A 1169 -14.65 12.81 37.10
N GLN A 1170 -13.63 13.58 36.73
CA GLN A 1170 -13.67 15.05 36.65
C GLN A 1170 -13.58 15.56 35.20
N LYS A 1171 -13.48 14.65 34.22
CA LYS A 1171 -13.27 14.95 32.79
C LYS A 1171 -14.23 14.22 31.85
N TYR A 1172 -14.95 13.21 32.35
CA TYR A 1172 -16.07 12.51 31.73
C TYR A 1172 -17.20 12.41 32.76
#